data_AF-C9XX92-F1
#
_entry.id   AF-C9XX92-F1
#
_cell.length_a   1.000
_cell.length_b   1.000
_cell.length_c   1.000
_cell.angle_alpha   90.00
_cell.angle_beta   90.00
_cell.angle_gamma   90.00
#
_symmetry.space_group_name_H-M   'P 1'
#
loop_
_entity.id
_entity.type
_entity.pdbx_description
1 polymer ?
#
loop_
_entity_poly.entity_id
_entity_poly.type
_entity_poly.pdbx_seq_one_letter_code
_entity_poly.pdbx_strand_id
1 'polypeptide(L)'
;MFGKLTLDAIPYHEPIIMVTVAAIIVGGLALVAAITYFGKWSYLWNEWLTSVDHKRLGVMYILVAIVMLVRGFADAIMMRTQQLLAASGEAGFLPPHHYDQIFTAHGVIMIFFVAMPFVIGLMNLVVPLQIGARDVAYPFLNNLSFWFTVVGVILVNVSLGVGEFAQTGWVAYPPLSGIEYSPGVGVDYWIWSLQLSGIGTTLTGINFFVTILKMRAPGMTMFKMPVFTWASLCTNVLIIVSFPILTVTIALLTLDRYLGTHFFTNDMGGNMMMYVNLIWAWGHPEVYILVLPVFGVFSEITSTFSKKRLFGYTSLVWATIAITVLSFIVWLHHFFTMGSGANVNAFFGITTMIIAIPTGVKIFNWLFTMYQGRIQFHSSMLWTIGFIITFSIGGMTGVLLAVPGADFVLHNSLFLIAHFHNVIIGGVVFGCFAGMSYWWPKAFGYKMNESWGIRAFWFWIIGFFVTFMPLYAMGFMGMTRRVSQNIDPMFQPLMIVAEIGALLIACGILCIILQIYVSVRDRHLNRDLTGDPWGGRTLEWATSSPPPFYNFAVVPEIHERDAFWEMKDKGEAYKQPAHYEEIHMPKNSAAGIFIGAFSTIFGFAMIWHIWWLAILGFAGIVITWIAKSFDEDVDYYVPVATVEKLENQHFEEITKAGLKNVN
;
A
#
# COMPACT_ATOMS: atom_id res chain seq x y z
N MET A 1 -29.95 -3.13 -17.91
CA MET A 1 -31.28 -2.53 -18.13
C MET A 1 -31.25 -1.07 -17.61
N PHE A 2 -30.63 -0.07 -18.25
CA PHE A 2 -30.20 0.18 -19.64
C PHE A 2 -28.92 1.03 -19.66
N GLY A 3 -28.24 1.12 -20.79
CA GLY A 3 -26.95 1.79 -20.98
C GLY A 3 -26.23 1.12 -22.13
N LYS A 4 -24.89 1.18 -22.17
CA LYS A 4 -24.06 0.42 -23.13
C LYS A 4 -23.97 -1.08 -22.82
N LEU A 5 -24.44 -1.51 -21.64
CA LEU A 5 -24.30 -2.89 -21.15
C LEU A 5 -25.21 -3.85 -21.92
N THR A 6 -24.61 -4.79 -22.65
CA THR A 6 -25.26 -5.91 -23.35
C THR A 6 -24.71 -7.25 -22.85
N LEU A 7 -25.30 -8.37 -23.29
CA LEU A 7 -24.72 -9.70 -23.01
C LEU A 7 -23.36 -9.89 -23.69
N ASP A 8 -23.11 -9.19 -24.80
CA ASP A 8 -21.82 -9.22 -25.51
C ASP A 8 -20.69 -8.54 -24.75
N ALA A 9 -21.00 -7.82 -23.66
CA ALA A 9 -20.00 -7.29 -22.74
C ALA A 9 -19.27 -8.40 -21.96
N ILE A 10 -19.84 -9.60 -21.87
CA ILE A 10 -19.18 -10.73 -21.22
C ILE A 10 -18.34 -11.44 -22.30
N PRO A 11 -17.03 -11.67 -22.06
CA PRO A 11 -16.14 -12.25 -23.06
C PRO A 11 -16.33 -13.78 -23.17
N TYR A 12 -17.53 -14.23 -23.58
CA TYR A 12 -17.88 -15.66 -23.69
C TYR A 12 -16.95 -16.47 -24.61
N HIS A 13 -16.29 -15.79 -25.54
CA HIS A 13 -15.37 -16.40 -26.50
C HIS A 13 -13.94 -16.57 -25.94
N GLU A 14 -13.61 -15.96 -24.79
CA GLU A 14 -12.27 -15.97 -24.21
C GLU A 14 -12.12 -17.07 -23.14
N PRO A 15 -11.41 -18.18 -23.44
CA PRO A 15 -11.34 -19.30 -22.51
C PRO A 15 -10.64 -18.95 -21.19
N ILE A 16 -9.56 -18.17 -21.24
CA ILE A 16 -8.75 -17.79 -20.08
C ILE A 16 -9.62 -16.97 -19.11
N ILE A 17 -10.32 -15.97 -19.62
CA ILE A 17 -11.16 -15.08 -18.81
C ILE A 17 -12.35 -15.86 -18.26
N MET A 18 -13.05 -16.64 -19.07
CA MET A 18 -14.24 -17.38 -18.63
C MET A 18 -13.93 -18.42 -17.55
N VAL A 19 -12.83 -19.16 -17.69
CA VAL A 19 -12.37 -20.10 -16.64
C VAL A 19 -12.01 -19.34 -15.37
N THR A 20 -11.34 -18.20 -15.48
CA THR A 20 -10.97 -17.36 -14.34
C THR A 20 -12.20 -16.83 -13.60
N VAL A 21 -13.16 -16.26 -14.33
CA VAL A 21 -14.43 -15.75 -13.75
C VAL A 21 -15.22 -16.88 -13.11
N ALA A 22 -15.34 -18.04 -13.75
CA ALA A 22 -16.01 -19.20 -13.17
C ALA A 22 -15.33 -19.66 -11.87
N ALA A 23 -14.00 -19.75 -11.85
CA ALA A 23 -13.24 -20.11 -10.65
C ALA A 23 -13.42 -19.10 -9.52
N ILE A 24 -13.42 -17.79 -9.83
CA ILE A 24 -13.67 -16.73 -8.85
C ILE A 24 -15.09 -16.83 -8.27
N ILE A 25 -16.11 -17.04 -9.11
CA ILE A 25 -17.50 -17.20 -8.67
C ILE A 25 -17.64 -18.44 -7.78
N VAL A 26 -17.08 -19.58 -8.19
CA VAL A 26 -17.10 -20.82 -7.41
C VAL A 26 -16.38 -20.63 -6.07
N GLY A 27 -15.21 -19.99 -6.06
CA GLY A 27 -14.47 -19.66 -4.84
C GLY A 27 -15.25 -18.72 -3.91
N GLY A 28 -15.92 -17.71 -4.48
CA GLY A 28 -16.78 -16.79 -3.75
C GLY A 28 -17.99 -17.50 -3.13
N LEU A 29 -18.66 -18.37 -3.88
CA LEU A 29 -19.76 -19.21 -3.37
C LEU A 29 -19.29 -20.15 -2.27
N ALA A 30 -18.11 -20.76 -2.41
CA ALA A 30 -17.51 -21.61 -1.39
C ALA A 30 -17.23 -20.83 -0.10
N LEU A 31 -16.74 -19.60 -0.19
CA LEU A 31 -16.50 -18.73 0.97
C LEU A 31 -17.82 -18.33 1.65
N VAL A 32 -18.83 -17.93 0.88
CA VAL A 32 -20.19 -17.61 1.38
C VAL A 32 -20.81 -18.82 2.08
N ALA A 33 -20.70 -20.01 1.48
CA ALA A 33 -21.17 -21.26 2.07
C ALA A 33 -20.42 -21.60 3.36
N ALA A 34 -19.10 -21.43 3.40
CA ALA A 34 -18.30 -21.66 4.60
C ALA A 34 -18.67 -20.70 5.75
N ILE A 35 -18.82 -19.40 5.47
CA ILE A 35 -19.24 -18.41 6.47
C ILE A 35 -20.63 -18.74 7.03
N THR A 36 -21.54 -19.16 6.15
CA THR A 36 -22.90 -19.58 6.52
C THR A 36 -22.88 -20.85 7.37
N TYR A 37 -22.14 -21.87 6.95
CA TYR A 37 -21.99 -23.14 7.66
C TYR A 37 -21.41 -22.96 9.07
N PHE A 38 -20.40 -22.09 9.22
CA PHE A 38 -19.81 -21.78 10.53
C PHE A 38 -20.59 -20.72 11.34
N GLY A 39 -21.69 -20.18 10.80
CA GLY A 39 -22.52 -19.18 11.47
C GLY A 39 -21.80 -17.86 11.77
N LYS A 40 -20.86 -17.42 10.92
CA LYS A 40 -19.96 -16.27 11.19
C LYS A 40 -20.45 -14.93 10.66
N TRP A 41 -21.65 -14.85 10.07
CA TRP A 41 -22.21 -13.60 9.55
C TRP A 41 -22.34 -12.48 10.59
N SER A 42 -22.97 -12.76 11.74
CA SER A 42 -23.13 -11.75 12.79
C SER A 42 -21.78 -11.31 13.37
N TYR A 43 -20.84 -12.24 13.53
CA TYR A 43 -19.48 -11.92 13.95
C TYR A 43 -18.80 -10.97 12.95
N LEU A 44 -18.77 -11.32 11.66
CA LEU A 44 -18.15 -10.47 10.64
C LEU A 44 -18.78 -9.06 10.60
N TRP A 45 -20.10 -9.00 10.64
CA TRP A 45 -20.83 -7.73 10.64
C TRP A 45 -20.44 -6.86 11.84
N ASN A 46 -20.62 -7.38 13.05
CA ASN A 46 -20.46 -6.61 14.29
C ASN A 46 -19.00 -6.31 14.65
N GLU A 47 -18.05 -7.15 14.22
CA GLU A 47 -16.67 -7.11 14.69
C GLU A 47 -15.68 -6.61 13.64
N TRP A 48 -15.99 -6.67 12.34
CA TRP A 48 -15.04 -6.33 11.28
C TRP A 48 -15.60 -5.32 10.30
N LEU A 49 -16.75 -5.61 9.69
CA LEU A 49 -17.29 -4.79 8.59
C LEU A 49 -17.72 -3.40 9.05
N THR A 50 -18.35 -3.30 10.22
CA THR A 50 -18.77 -2.03 10.82
C THR A 50 -17.72 -1.44 11.77
N SER A 51 -16.54 -2.06 11.88
CA SER A 51 -15.52 -1.66 12.85
C SER A 51 -14.97 -0.28 12.56
N VAL A 52 -14.84 0.53 13.60
CA VAL A 52 -14.09 1.81 13.56
C VAL A 52 -12.67 1.69 14.15
N ASP A 53 -12.37 0.57 14.81
CA ASP A 53 -11.05 0.28 15.38
C ASP A 53 -9.95 0.25 14.30
N HIS A 54 -8.97 1.14 14.44
CA HIS A 54 -7.81 1.26 13.57
C HIS A 54 -7.02 -0.05 13.39
N LYS A 55 -6.98 -0.93 14.41
CA LYS A 55 -6.28 -2.23 14.35
C LYS A 55 -6.94 -3.15 13.33
N ARG A 56 -8.28 -3.22 13.37
CA ARG A 56 -9.06 -4.11 12.49
C ARG A 56 -9.08 -3.60 11.06
N LEU A 57 -9.26 -2.29 10.87
CA LEU A 57 -9.14 -1.65 9.56
C LEU A 57 -7.74 -1.85 8.98
N GLY A 58 -6.69 -1.71 9.79
CA GLY A 58 -5.31 -2.00 9.39
C GLY A 58 -5.12 -3.44 8.89
N VAL A 59 -5.66 -4.43 9.61
CA VAL A 59 -5.64 -5.84 9.18
C VAL A 59 -6.40 -6.04 7.87
N MET A 60 -7.61 -5.48 7.74
CA MET A 60 -8.40 -5.62 6.51
C MET A 60 -7.70 -4.99 5.28
N TYR A 61 -7.06 -3.84 5.46
CA TYR A 61 -6.24 -3.20 4.41
C TYR A 61 -5.10 -4.12 3.93
N ILE A 62 -4.37 -4.73 4.86
CA ILE A 62 -3.28 -5.67 4.54
C ILE A 62 -3.83 -6.93 3.86
N LEU A 63 -4.98 -7.45 4.29
CA LEU A 63 -5.62 -8.60 3.65
C LEU A 63 -6.01 -8.30 2.20
N VAL A 64 -6.60 -7.13 1.93
CA VAL A 64 -6.90 -6.68 0.56
C VAL A 64 -5.62 -6.65 -0.28
N ALA A 65 -4.53 -6.08 0.26
CA ALA A 65 -3.25 -6.02 -0.44
C ALA A 65 -2.68 -7.42 -0.77
N ILE A 66 -2.74 -8.37 0.17
CA ILE A 66 -2.23 -9.74 -0.04
C ILE A 66 -3.05 -10.48 -1.09
N VAL A 67 -4.38 -10.34 -1.09
CA VAL A 67 -5.24 -10.98 -2.10
C VAL A 67 -5.01 -10.36 -3.47
N MET A 68 -4.92 -9.03 -3.56
CA MET A 68 -4.67 -8.34 -4.82
C MET A 68 -3.24 -8.56 -5.35
N LEU A 69 -2.27 -8.87 -4.49
CA LEU A 69 -0.93 -9.29 -4.89
C LEU A 69 -0.98 -10.56 -5.73
N VAL A 70 -1.85 -11.52 -5.41
CA VAL A 70 -2.01 -12.75 -6.20
C VAL A 70 -2.48 -12.42 -7.61
N ARG A 71 -3.46 -11.52 -7.75
CA ARG A 71 -3.92 -11.06 -9.06
C ARG A 71 -2.81 -10.33 -9.81
N GLY A 72 -2.19 -9.33 -9.18
CA GLY A 72 -1.12 -8.55 -9.81
C GLY A 72 0.06 -9.43 -10.26
N PHE A 73 0.41 -10.46 -9.48
CA PHE A 73 1.47 -11.39 -9.85
C PHE A 73 1.06 -12.38 -10.94
N ALA A 74 -0.20 -12.83 -10.97
CA ALA A 74 -0.71 -13.63 -12.09
C ALA A 74 -0.57 -12.88 -13.42
N ASP A 75 -0.94 -11.60 -13.46
CA ASP A 75 -0.74 -10.72 -14.62
C ASP A 75 0.75 -10.60 -15.00
N ALA A 76 1.64 -10.51 -14.01
CA ALA A 76 3.08 -10.43 -14.24
C ALA A 76 3.65 -11.69 -14.91
N ILE A 77 3.29 -12.89 -14.40
CA ILE A 77 3.69 -14.15 -15.01
C ILE A 77 3.18 -14.24 -16.45
N MET A 78 1.88 -13.97 -16.68
CA MET A 78 1.32 -14.03 -18.03
C MET A 78 2.05 -13.10 -19.01
N MET A 79 2.39 -11.87 -18.58
CA MET A 79 3.16 -10.95 -19.40
C MET A 79 4.57 -11.46 -19.72
N ARG A 80 5.28 -12.04 -18.74
CA ARG A 80 6.64 -12.56 -18.94
C ARG A 80 6.62 -13.78 -19.86
N THR A 81 5.69 -14.70 -19.65
CA THR A 81 5.51 -15.88 -20.50
C THR A 81 5.17 -15.49 -21.94
N GLN A 82 4.27 -14.53 -22.17
CA GLN A 82 3.97 -14.04 -23.53
C GLN A 82 5.22 -13.45 -24.20
N GLN A 83 6.01 -12.63 -23.49
CA GLN A 83 7.21 -12.03 -24.07
C GLN A 83 8.25 -13.10 -24.45
N LEU A 84 8.44 -14.11 -23.59
CA LEU A 84 9.34 -15.22 -23.90
C LEU A 84 8.90 -15.97 -25.16
N LEU A 85 7.62 -16.30 -25.28
CA LEU A 85 7.09 -17.00 -26.46
C LEU A 85 7.26 -16.16 -27.73
N ALA A 86 6.91 -14.87 -27.67
CA ALA A 86 7.07 -13.96 -28.81
C ALA A 86 8.53 -13.81 -29.25
N ALA A 87 9.48 -13.78 -28.30
CA ALA A 87 10.92 -13.74 -28.61
C ALA A 87 11.45 -15.06 -29.17
N SER A 88 10.75 -16.18 -28.93
CA SER A 88 11.02 -17.49 -29.52
C SER A 88 10.43 -17.67 -30.92
N GLY A 89 9.79 -16.65 -31.49
CA GLY A 89 9.17 -16.70 -32.82
C GLY A 89 7.77 -17.34 -32.82
N GLU A 90 7.19 -17.57 -31.64
CA GLU A 90 5.83 -18.09 -31.49
C GLU A 90 4.81 -16.96 -31.42
N ALA A 91 3.57 -17.23 -31.84
CA ALA A 91 2.47 -16.26 -31.72
C ALA A 91 2.09 -15.96 -30.24
N GLY A 92 2.38 -16.91 -29.34
CA GLY A 92 1.99 -16.82 -27.94
C GLY A 92 0.48 -17.00 -27.72
N PHE A 93 -0.02 -16.53 -26.59
CA PHE A 93 -1.42 -16.71 -26.15
C PHE A 93 -2.13 -15.40 -25.79
N LEU A 94 -1.40 -14.27 -25.69
CA LEU A 94 -1.98 -12.96 -25.44
C LEU A 94 -1.89 -12.09 -26.69
N PRO A 95 -3.00 -11.84 -27.41
CA PRO A 95 -3.03 -10.82 -28.43
C PRO A 95 -2.84 -9.41 -27.82
N PRO A 96 -2.47 -8.39 -28.61
CA PRO A 96 -2.25 -7.03 -28.11
C PRO A 96 -3.41 -6.48 -27.27
N HIS A 97 -4.66 -6.71 -27.72
CA HIS A 97 -5.87 -6.31 -27.00
C HIS A 97 -5.91 -6.78 -25.55
N HIS A 98 -5.49 -8.03 -25.27
CA HIS A 98 -5.44 -8.56 -23.90
C HIS A 98 -4.15 -8.18 -23.17
N TYR A 99 -3.01 -8.24 -23.86
CA TYR A 99 -1.73 -7.88 -23.27
C TYR A 99 -1.73 -6.44 -22.72
N ASP A 100 -2.35 -5.53 -23.46
CA ASP A 100 -2.38 -4.12 -23.12
C ASP A 100 -3.29 -3.82 -21.93
N GLN A 101 -4.39 -4.57 -21.80
CA GLN A 101 -5.22 -4.57 -20.59
C GLN A 101 -4.47 -5.12 -19.38
N ILE A 102 -3.76 -6.24 -19.56
CA ILE A 102 -3.05 -6.93 -18.47
C ILE A 102 -1.94 -6.03 -17.90
N PHE A 103 -1.08 -5.42 -18.73
CA PHE A 103 -0.03 -4.55 -18.18
C PHE A 103 -0.61 -3.28 -17.53
N THR A 104 -1.75 -2.81 -18.04
CA THR A 104 -2.44 -1.64 -17.48
C THR A 104 -3.05 -1.97 -16.12
N ALA A 105 -3.80 -3.08 -16.03
CA ALA A 105 -4.38 -3.58 -14.79
C ALA A 105 -3.30 -3.92 -13.76
N HIS A 106 -2.24 -4.64 -14.15
CA HIS A 106 -1.11 -4.96 -13.29
C HIS A 106 -0.52 -3.72 -12.62
N GLY A 107 -0.17 -2.69 -13.43
CA GLY A 107 0.41 -1.47 -12.90
C GLY A 107 -0.52 -0.74 -11.93
N VAL A 108 -1.81 -0.64 -12.27
CA VAL A 108 -2.82 -0.03 -11.41
C VAL A 108 -2.97 -0.81 -10.10
N ILE A 109 -3.11 -2.14 -10.17
CA ILE A 109 -3.31 -2.99 -9.00
C ILE A 109 -2.11 -2.93 -8.07
N MET A 110 -0.90 -3.10 -8.59
CA MET A 110 0.30 -3.16 -7.75
C MET A 110 0.56 -1.84 -7.01
N ILE A 111 0.28 -0.70 -7.63
CA ILE A 111 0.47 0.62 -7.00
C ILE A 111 -0.70 0.96 -6.08
N PHE A 112 -1.92 0.97 -6.59
CA PHE A 112 -3.08 1.51 -5.86
C PHE A 112 -3.78 0.50 -4.95
N PHE A 113 -3.67 -0.80 -5.23
CA PHE A 113 -4.44 -1.84 -4.54
C PHE A 113 -3.58 -2.90 -3.84
N VAL A 114 -2.25 -2.85 -4.01
CA VAL A 114 -1.29 -3.64 -3.24
C VAL A 114 -0.43 -2.72 -2.39
N ALA A 115 0.42 -1.90 -2.99
CA ALA A 115 1.38 -1.07 -2.24
C ALA A 115 0.67 -0.07 -1.31
N MET A 116 -0.27 0.71 -1.83
CA MET A 116 -0.95 1.75 -1.06
C MET A 116 -1.77 1.19 0.12
N PRO A 117 -2.65 0.16 -0.05
CA PRO A 117 -3.38 -0.44 1.05
C PRO A 117 -2.47 -1.10 2.09
N PHE A 118 -1.37 -1.74 1.67
CA PHE A 118 -0.45 -2.39 2.61
C PHE A 118 0.21 -1.35 3.53
N VAL A 119 0.73 -0.28 2.94
CA VAL A 119 1.39 0.81 3.67
C VAL A 119 0.40 1.53 4.61
N ILE A 120 -0.79 1.90 4.11
CA ILE A 120 -1.86 2.50 4.92
C ILE A 120 -2.31 1.55 6.03
N GLY A 121 -2.37 0.25 5.76
CA GLY A 121 -2.74 -0.77 6.75
C GLY A 121 -1.75 -0.87 7.90
N LEU A 122 -0.44 -0.82 7.60
CA LEU A 122 0.62 -0.77 8.62
C LEU A 122 0.56 0.53 9.44
N MET A 123 0.34 1.67 8.77
CA MET A 123 0.16 2.95 9.46
C MET A 123 -1.05 2.91 10.39
N ASN A 124 -2.18 2.39 9.91
CA ASN A 124 -3.39 2.21 10.70
C ASN A 124 -3.16 1.35 11.93
N LEU A 125 -2.49 0.22 11.77
CA LEU A 125 -2.28 -0.70 12.86
C LEU A 125 -1.38 -0.12 13.95
N VAL A 126 -0.30 0.56 13.57
CA VAL A 126 0.81 0.85 14.49
C VAL A 126 0.87 2.31 14.96
N VAL A 127 0.50 3.30 14.14
CA VAL A 127 0.71 4.72 14.48
C VAL A 127 0.00 5.12 15.77
N PRO A 128 -1.29 4.82 15.99
CA PRO A 128 -1.97 5.18 17.25
C PRO A 128 -1.32 4.53 18.48
N LEU A 129 -0.89 3.28 18.37
CA LEU A 129 -0.17 2.57 19.43
C LEU A 129 1.18 3.25 19.75
N GLN A 130 1.92 3.66 18.74
CA GLN A 130 3.23 4.30 18.89
C GLN A 130 3.16 5.70 19.51
N ILE A 131 2.06 6.43 19.31
CA ILE A 131 1.87 7.76 19.89
C ILE A 131 1.15 7.76 21.24
N GLY A 132 0.78 6.58 21.77
CA GLY A 132 0.07 6.45 23.04
C GLY A 132 -1.41 6.85 22.97
N ALA A 133 -2.04 6.78 21.80
CA ALA A 133 -3.45 7.13 21.59
C ALA A 133 -4.37 5.91 21.68
N ARG A 134 -5.63 6.14 22.06
CA ARG A 134 -6.67 5.09 22.13
C ARG A 134 -7.26 4.73 20.77
N ASP A 135 -7.34 5.69 19.85
CA ASP A 135 -7.79 5.51 18.47
C ASP A 135 -7.26 6.66 17.58
N VAL A 136 -7.66 6.70 16.31
CA VAL A 136 -7.42 7.81 15.38
C VAL A 136 -8.40 8.98 15.60
N ALA A 137 -8.08 10.15 15.02
CA ALA A 137 -8.86 11.38 15.17
C ALA A 137 -10.28 11.27 14.62
N TYR A 138 -10.44 10.55 13.51
CA TYR A 138 -11.74 10.36 12.86
C TYR A 138 -12.01 8.87 12.58
N PRO A 139 -12.51 8.10 13.57
CA PRO A 139 -12.73 6.66 13.44
C PRO A 139 -13.71 6.29 12.33
N PHE A 140 -14.80 7.05 12.16
CA PHE A 140 -15.76 6.82 11.08
C PHE A 140 -15.18 7.12 9.69
N LEU A 141 -14.41 8.21 9.54
CA LEU A 141 -13.72 8.51 8.27
C LEU A 141 -12.73 7.41 7.93
N ASN A 142 -12.08 6.81 8.92
CA ASN A 142 -11.18 5.67 8.70
C ASN A 142 -11.91 4.45 8.12
N ASN A 143 -13.09 4.13 8.65
CA ASN A 143 -13.96 3.07 8.11
C ASN A 143 -14.39 3.40 6.67
N LEU A 144 -14.84 4.64 6.42
CA LEU A 144 -15.27 5.09 5.10
C LEU A 144 -14.12 5.06 4.06
N SER A 145 -12.91 5.48 4.45
CA SER A 145 -11.71 5.41 3.61
C SER A 145 -11.39 3.99 3.17
N PHE A 146 -11.50 3.01 4.07
CA PHE A 146 -11.31 1.61 3.75
C PHE A 146 -12.34 1.13 2.71
N TRP A 147 -13.61 1.46 2.92
CA TRP A 147 -14.66 1.06 1.99
C TRP A 147 -14.51 1.71 0.61
N PHE A 148 -14.03 2.95 0.50
CA PHE A 148 -13.70 3.55 -0.80
C PHE A 148 -12.55 2.83 -1.52
N THR A 149 -11.53 2.35 -0.80
CA THR A 149 -10.52 1.47 -1.39
C THR A 149 -11.15 0.17 -1.91
N VAL A 150 -12.04 -0.45 -1.13
CA VAL A 150 -12.75 -1.66 -1.55
C VAL A 150 -13.64 -1.41 -2.78
N VAL A 151 -14.28 -0.25 -2.88
CA VAL A 151 -15.06 0.15 -4.08
C VAL A 151 -14.17 0.16 -5.32
N GLY A 152 -12.98 0.78 -5.25
CA GLY A 152 -12.02 0.75 -6.36
C GLY A 152 -11.59 -0.66 -6.73
N VAL A 153 -11.27 -1.48 -5.72
CA VAL A 153 -10.91 -2.90 -5.90
C VAL A 153 -12.04 -3.69 -6.56
N ILE A 154 -13.31 -3.46 -6.19
CA ILE A 154 -14.45 -4.12 -6.82
C ILE A 154 -14.53 -3.71 -8.29
N LEU A 155 -14.49 -2.42 -8.61
CA LEU A 155 -14.63 -1.94 -9.99
C LEU A 155 -13.52 -2.47 -10.93
N VAL A 156 -12.25 -2.47 -10.49
CA VAL A 156 -11.12 -3.00 -11.29
C VAL A 156 -11.16 -4.52 -11.47
N ASN A 157 -11.87 -5.25 -10.62
CA ASN A 157 -12.04 -6.71 -10.76
C ASN A 157 -13.32 -7.07 -11.53
N VAL A 158 -14.38 -6.27 -11.43
CA VAL A 158 -15.58 -6.43 -12.26
C VAL A 158 -15.24 -6.26 -13.74
N SER A 159 -14.35 -5.32 -14.08
CA SER A 159 -13.92 -5.11 -15.47
C SER A 159 -13.26 -6.33 -16.12
N LEU A 160 -12.80 -7.31 -15.33
CA LEU A 160 -12.24 -8.55 -15.85
C LEU A 160 -13.32 -9.47 -16.43
N GLY A 161 -14.52 -9.49 -15.84
CA GLY A 161 -15.61 -10.37 -16.27
C GLY A 161 -16.72 -9.68 -17.06
N VAL A 162 -16.83 -8.35 -16.96
CA VAL A 162 -17.88 -7.56 -17.63
C VAL A 162 -17.24 -6.32 -18.27
N GLY A 163 -17.15 -6.33 -19.60
CA GLY A 163 -16.44 -5.35 -20.41
C GLY A 163 -14.95 -5.69 -20.55
N GLU A 164 -14.12 -4.67 -20.45
CA GLU A 164 -12.67 -4.74 -20.57
C GLU A 164 -12.05 -3.68 -19.65
N PHE A 165 -10.75 -3.78 -19.35
CA PHE A 165 -10.03 -2.71 -18.65
C PHE A 165 -9.31 -1.78 -19.65
N ALA A 166 -8.75 -0.67 -19.16
CA ALA A 166 -8.04 0.28 -20.02
C ALA A 166 -6.83 -0.37 -20.72
N GLN A 167 -6.62 -0.05 -21.99
CA GLN A 167 -5.47 -0.48 -22.81
C GLN A 167 -4.39 0.60 -22.94
N THR A 168 -4.45 1.62 -22.08
CA THR A 168 -3.69 2.88 -22.24
C THR A 168 -2.47 2.98 -21.33
N GLY A 169 -2.18 1.92 -20.56
CA GLY A 169 -1.25 1.96 -19.45
C GLY A 169 -1.79 2.65 -18.21
N TRP A 170 -1.10 2.42 -17.08
CA TRP A 170 -1.58 2.77 -15.74
C TRP A 170 -1.82 4.28 -15.49
N VAL A 171 -1.24 5.15 -16.33
CA VAL A 171 -1.39 6.62 -16.28
C VAL A 171 -2.34 7.19 -17.33
N ALA A 172 -2.97 6.35 -18.16
CA ALA A 172 -4.02 6.73 -19.11
C ALA A 172 -3.76 8.02 -19.92
N TYR A 173 -2.64 8.09 -20.63
CA TYR A 173 -2.26 9.28 -21.39
C TYR A 173 -3.25 9.62 -22.51
N PRO A 174 -3.73 10.88 -22.59
CA PRO A 174 -4.21 11.47 -23.83
C PRO A 174 -3.06 11.55 -24.86
N PRO A 175 -3.35 11.43 -26.17
CA PRO A 175 -4.69 11.33 -26.73
C PRO A 175 -5.29 9.92 -26.67
N LEU A 176 -4.50 8.87 -26.40
CA LEU A 176 -4.93 7.47 -26.48
C LEU A 176 -6.12 7.14 -25.56
N SER A 177 -6.21 7.77 -24.38
CA SER A 177 -7.33 7.61 -23.45
C SER A 177 -8.58 8.42 -23.81
N GLY A 178 -8.54 9.26 -24.84
CA GLY A 178 -9.68 10.02 -25.34
C GLY A 178 -10.75 9.13 -25.99
N ILE A 179 -11.98 9.64 -26.07
CA ILE A 179 -13.12 8.87 -26.61
C ILE A 179 -12.96 8.50 -28.10
N GLU A 180 -12.19 9.30 -28.85
CA GLU A 180 -11.89 9.07 -30.27
C GLU A 180 -11.02 7.82 -30.50
N TYR A 181 -9.97 7.64 -29.69
CA TYR A 181 -9.01 6.54 -29.84
C TYR A 181 -9.37 5.32 -28.99
N SER A 182 -10.06 5.52 -27.87
CA SER A 182 -10.51 4.44 -26.98
C SER A 182 -12.00 4.63 -26.65
N PRO A 183 -12.90 4.26 -27.59
CA PRO A 183 -14.35 4.43 -27.43
C PRO A 183 -14.98 3.43 -26.43
N GLY A 184 -14.25 2.36 -26.10
CA GLY A 184 -14.67 1.33 -25.14
C GLY A 184 -14.73 1.84 -23.69
N VAL A 185 -15.28 0.99 -22.81
CA VAL A 185 -15.51 1.31 -21.39
C VAL A 185 -14.26 1.17 -20.51
N GLY A 186 -13.16 0.65 -21.05
CA GLY A 186 -11.96 0.31 -20.27
C GLY A 186 -11.34 1.52 -19.54
N VAL A 187 -11.24 2.66 -20.22
CA VAL A 187 -10.75 3.92 -19.60
C VAL A 187 -11.74 4.42 -18.54
N ASP A 188 -13.04 4.20 -18.73
CA ASP A 188 -14.07 4.62 -17.78
C ASP A 188 -13.98 3.79 -16.48
N TYR A 189 -13.69 2.48 -16.57
CA TYR A 189 -13.35 1.66 -15.41
C TYR A 189 -12.12 2.21 -14.66
N TRP A 190 -11.05 2.59 -15.39
CA TRP A 190 -9.86 3.20 -14.79
C TRP A 190 -10.19 4.51 -14.06
N ILE A 191 -10.99 5.38 -14.69
CA ILE A 191 -11.43 6.67 -14.13
C ILE A 191 -12.14 6.46 -12.79
N TRP A 192 -13.26 5.72 -12.78
CA TRP A 192 -14.12 5.67 -11.60
C TRP A 192 -13.54 4.77 -10.49
N SER A 193 -12.75 3.76 -10.85
CA SER A 193 -11.99 2.95 -9.89
C SER A 193 -11.03 3.82 -9.07
N LEU A 194 -10.24 4.67 -9.75
CA LEU A 194 -9.25 5.51 -9.08
C LEU A 194 -9.87 6.75 -8.44
N GLN A 195 -10.87 7.37 -9.05
CA GLN A 195 -11.52 8.56 -8.49
C GLN A 195 -12.18 8.25 -7.14
N LEU A 196 -12.95 7.17 -7.06
CA LEU A 196 -13.64 6.76 -5.82
C LEU A 196 -12.64 6.32 -4.75
N SER A 197 -11.61 5.55 -5.12
CA SER A 197 -10.54 5.15 -4.20
C SER A 197 -9.73 6.36 -3.70
N GLY A 198 -9.43 7.32 -4.58
CA GLY A 198 -8.63 8.51 -4.28
C GLY A 198 -9.29 9.45 -3.26
N ILE A 199 -10.63 9.51 -3.24
CA ILE A 199 -11.38 10.21 -2.20
C ILE A 199 -11.07 9.59 -0.83
N GLY A 200 -11.15 8.26 -0.72
CA GLY A 200 -10.81 7.54 0.51
C GLY A 200 -9.37 7.77 0.96
N THR A 201 -8.41 7.73 0.02
CA THR A 201 -7.00 7.99 0.33
C THR A 201 -6.77 9.41 0.86
N THR A 202 -7.42 10.41 0.26
CA THR A 202 -7.32 11.81 0.72
C THR A 202 -7.83 11.96 2.16
N LEU A 203 -8.97 11.31 2.48
CA LEU A 203 -9.52 11.29 3.84
C LEU A 203 -8.57 10.61 4.84
N THR A 204 -7.90 9.52 4.43
CA THR A 204 -6.87 8.86 5.26
C THR A 204 -5.71 9.81 5.57
N GLY A 205 -5.21 10.54 4.57
CA GLY A 205 -4.14 11.53 4.75
C GLY A 205 -4.50 12.58 5.81
N ILE A 206 -5.69 13.16 5.69
CA ILE A 206 -6.21 14.14 6.66
C ILE A 206 -6.32 13.54 8.06
N ASN A 207 -6.83 12.31 8.16
CA ASN A 207 -7.06 11.64 9.44
C ASN A 207 -5.76 11.43 10.23
N PHE A 208 -4.74 10.84 9.61
CA PHE A 208 -3.48 10.57 10.31
C PHE A 208 -2.67 11.83 10.56
N PHE A 209 -2.74 12.84 9.69
CA PHE A 209 -2.11 14.14 9.95
C PHE A 209 -2.62 14.76 11.25
N VAL A 210 -3.96 14.81 11.43
CA VAL A 210 -4.56 15.32 12.67
C VAL A 210 -4.23 14.42 13.87
N THR A 211 -4.35 13.10 13.70
CA THR A 211 -4.07 12.12 14.76
C THR A 211 -2.67 12.31 15.34
N ILE A 212 -1.64 12.34 14.49
CA ILE A 212 -0.24 12.46 14.91
C ILE A 212 0.02 13.80 15.60
N LEU A 213 -0.61 14.88 15.17
CA LEU A 213 -0.36 16.21 15.75
C LEU A 213 -1.12 16.43 17.06
N LYS A 214 -2.38 15.95 17.16
CA LYS A 214 -3.33 16.34 18.21
C LYS A 214 -3.64 15.26 19.25
N MET A 215 -3.42 13.98 18.97
CA MET A 215 -3.79 12.87 19.87
C MET A 215 -2.61 12.18 20.54
N ARG A 216 -1.42 12.77 20.52
CA ARG A 216 -0.25 12.22 21.19
C ARG A 216 -0.43 12.19 22.71
N ALA A 217 0.14 11.16 23.31
CA ALA A 217 0.33 11.08 24.75
C ALA A 217 1.09 12.31 25.31
N PRO A 218 0.76 12.77 26.53
CA PRO A 218 1.40 13.92 27.15
C PRO A 218 2.90 13.69 27.33
N GLY A 219 3.69 14.77 27.19
CA GLY A 219 5.15 14.73 27.26
C GLY A 219 5.87 14.33 25.96
N MET A 220 5.16 13.74 24.99
CA MET A 220 5.70 13.37 23.68
C MET A 220 5.80 14.58 22.73
N THR A 221 6.87 15.36 22.87
CA THR A 221 7.23 16.40 21.89
C THR A 221 7.46 15.78 20.49
N MET A 222 7.39 16.57 19.42
CA MET A 222 7.63 16.08 18.05
C MET A 222 8.96 15.30 17.92
N PHE A 223 10.06 15.79 18.52
CA PHE A 223 11.38 15.15 18.46
C PHE A 223 11.59 13.97 19.43
N LYS A 224 10.50 13.49 20.07
CA LYS A 224 10.45 12.23 20.82
C LYS A 224 9.66 11.14 20.11
N MET A 225 8.95 11.46 19.02
CA MET A 225 8.14 10.48 18.31
C MET A 225 9.03 9.42 17.61
N PRO A 226 8.60 8.15 17.51
CA PRO A 226 9.28 7.12 16.73
C PRO A 226 9.47 7.51 15.25
N VAL A 227 10.47 6.94 14.57
CA VAL A 227 10.76 7.35 13.18
C VAL A 227 9.67 6.89 12.23
N PHE A 228 9.00 5.77 12.51
CA PHE A 228 7.83 5.35 11.74
C PHE A 228 6.69 6.38 11.78
N THR A 229 6.40 6.98 12.94
CA THR A 229 5.39 8.05 13.04
C THR A 229 5.81 9.33 12.32
N TRP A 230 7.09 9.72 12.34
CA TRP A 230 7.58 10.85 11.56
C TRP A 230 7.45 10.64 10.05
N ALA A 231 7.83 9.45 9.58
CA ALA A 231 7.70 9.10 8.17
C ALA A 231 6.24 9.02 7.74
N SER A 232 5.38 8.49 8.61
CA SER A 232 3.92 8.50 8.43
C SER A 232 3.38 9.93 8.35
N LEU A 233 3.80 10.84 9.25
CA LEU A 233 3.38 12.25 9.19
C LEU A 233 3.74 12.90 7.84
N CYS A 234 4.98 12.72 7.40
CA CYS A 234 5.45 13.24 6.11
C CYS A 234 4.64 12.67 4.94
N THR A 235 4.35 11.37 4.98
CA THR A 235 3.50 10.67 4.00
C THR A 235 2.11 11.27 3.94
N ASN A 236 1.49 11.55 5.09
CA ASN A 236 0.17 12.16 5.14
C ASN A 236 0.16 13.59 4.60
N VAL A 237 1.22 14.37 4.83
CA VAL A 237 1.37 15.70 4.20
C VAL A 237 1.42 15.57 2.68
N LEU A 238 2.20 14.62 2.15
CA LEU A 238 2.24 14.37 0.71
C LEU A 238 0.86 13.97 0.16
N ILE A 239 0.15 13.06 0.83
CA ILE A 239 -1.19 12.64 0.42
C ILE A 239 -2.13 13.84 0.30
N ILE A 240 -2.18 14.69 1.34
CA ILE A 240 -3.09 15.85 1.39
C ILE A 240 -2.83 16.83 0.24
N VAL A 241 -1.56 17.03 -0.15
CA VAL A 241 -1.17 17.99 -1.19
C VAL A 241 -1.27 17.38 -2.60
N SER A 242 -0.92 16.10 -2.77
CA SER A 242 -0.77 15.45 -4.08
C SER A 242 -2.07 14.87 -4.63
N PHE A 243 -2.91 14.23 -3.81
CA PHE A 243 -4.14 13.57 -4.30
C PHE A 243 -5.19 14.52 -4.91
N PRO A 244 -5.32 15.78 -4.48
CA PRO A 244 -6.17 16.74 -5.19
C PRO A 244 -5.79 16.91 -6.66
N ILE A 245 -4.49 16.84 -7.00
CA ILE A 245 -4.01 16.94 -8.38
C ILE A 245 -4.52 15.76 -9.21
N LEU A 246 -4.42 14.52 -8.69
CA LEU A 246 -4.97 13.33 -9.34
C LEU A 246 -6.48 13.46 -9.54
N THR A 247 -7.19 13.86 -8.48
CA THR A 247 -8.65 14.02 -8.46
C THR A 247 -9.13 14.96 -9.56
N VAL A 248 -8.47 16.10 -9.71
CA VAL A 248 -8.79 17.09 -10.75
C VAL A 248 -8.39 16.57 -12.13
N THR A 249 -7.21 15.96 -12.27
CA THR A 249 -6.73 15.46 -13.58
C THR A 249 -7.65 14.38 -14.15
N ILE A 250 -8.08 13.42 -13.32
CA ILE A 250 -9.05 12.38 -13.71
C ILE A 250 -10.43 13.00 -13.97
N ALA A 251 -10.87 13.98 -13.17
CA ALA A 251 -12.13 14.68 -13.42
C ALA A 251 -12.13 15.40 -14.79
N LEU A 252 -11.05 16.12 -15.13
CA LEU A 252 -10.89 16.77 -16.43
C LEU A 252 -10.90 15.75 -17.58
N LEU A 253 -10.22 14.62 -17.43
CA LEU A 253 -10.26 13.54 -18.43
C LEU A 253 -11.66 12.93 -18.56
N THR A 254 -12.39 12.82 -17.46
CA THR A 254 -13.80 12.38 -17.46
C THR A 254 -14.67 13.36 -18.24
N LEU A 255 -14.49 14.67 -18.04
CA LEU A 255 -15.24 15.68 -18.78
C LEU A 255 -14.96 15.61 -20.28
N ASP A 256 -13.70 15.40 -20.68
CA ASP A 256 -13.32 15.24 -22.10
C ASP A 256 -14.03 14.01 -22.71
N ARG A 257 -14.13 12.90 -21.96
CA ARG A 257 -14.78 11.67 -22.45
C ARG A 257 -16.31 11.72 -22.41
N TYR A 258 -16.91 12.36 -21.41
CA TYR A 258 -18.35 12.29 -21.15
C TYR A 258 -19.14 13.47 -21.73
N LEU A 259 -18.54 14.67 -21.73
CA LEU A 259 -19.20 15.91 -22.13
C LEU A 259 -18.59 16.53 -23.38
N GLY A 260 -17.55 15.92 -23.96
CA GLY A 260 -16.89 16.42 -25.17
C GLY A 260 -16.17 17.74 -24.94
N THR A 261 -15.62 17.95 -23.74
CA THR A 261 -14.74 19.10 -23.49
C THR A 261 -13.41 18.94 -24.22
N HIS A 262 -12.62 20.01 -24.23
CA HIS A 262 -11.37 20.09 -24.97
C HIS A 262 -10.19 20.45 -24.06
N PHE A 263 -10.04 19.76 -22.93
CA PHE A 263 -8.87 19.97 -22.04
C PHE A 263 -7.61 19.38 -22.65
N PHE A 264 -7.66 18.11 -23.09
CA PHE A 264 -6.51 17.33 -23.55
C PHE A 264 -6.67 16.77 -24.97
N THR A 265 -7.74 17.16 -25.68
CA THR A 265 -7.99 16.77 -27.08
C THR A 265 -6.96 17.37 -28.03
N ASN A 266 -6.81 16.75 -29.22
CA ASN A 266 -5.89 17.26 -30.26
C ASN A 266 -6.45 18.46 -31.01
N ASP A 267 -7.78 18.58 -31.09
CA ASP A 267 -8.48 19.66 -31.81
C ASP A 267 -9.15 20.64 -30.83
N MET A 268 -9.68 21.74 -31.38
CA MET A 268 -10.50 22.74 -30.68
C MET A 268 -9.79 23.42 -29.49
N GLY A 269 -8.44 23.47 -29.53
CA GLY A 269 -7.60 24.18 -28.56
C GLY A 269 -7.12 23.36 -27.37
N GLY A 270 -7.43 22.06 -27.30
CA GLY A 270 -6.93 21.16 -26.25
C GLY A 270 -5.41 20.95 -26.30
N ASN A 271 -4.83 20.53 -25.16
CA ASN A 271 -3.40 20.27 -25.06
C ASN A 271 -3.09 19.02 -24.21
N MET A 272 -2.74 17.93 -24.88
CA MET A 272 -2.41 16.65 -24.23
C MET A 272 -1.17 16.72 -23.33
N MET A 273 -0.19 17.60 -23.61
CA MET A 273 1.01 17.73 -22.78
C MET A 273 0.68 18.27 -21.38
N MET A 274 -0.41 19.03 -21.24
CA MET A 274 -0.87 19.49 -19.92
C MET A 274 -1.28 18.32 -19.02
N TYR A 275 -1.93 17.29 -19.57
CA TYR A 275 -2.25 16.08 -18.81
C TYR A 275 -0.98 15.43 -18.27
N VAL A 276 0.03 15.24 -19.12
CA VAL A 276 1.31 14.61 -18.74
C VAL A 276 1.97 15.41 -17.62
N ASN A 277 1.97 16.74 -17.71
CA ASN A 277 2.49 17.60 -16.65
C ASN A 277 1.71 17.42 -15.33
N LEU A 278 0.37 17.48 -15.35
CA LEU A 278 -0.48 17.38 -14.16
C LEU A 278 -0.39 16.01 -13.50
N ILE A 279 -0.50 14.93 -14.28
CA ILE A 279 -0.51 13.57 -13.74
C ILE A 279 0.83 13.25 -13.06
N TRP A 280 1.96 13.73 -13.58
CA TRP A 280 3.26 13.51 -12.91
C TRP A 280 3.50 14.42 -11.72
N ALA A 281 2.91 15.62 -11.69
CA ALA A 281 2.92 16.46 -10.49
C ALA A 281 2.25 15.76 -9.29
N TRP A 282 1.32 14.83 -9.53
CA TRP A 282 0.87 13.85 -8.54
C TRP A 282 1.77 12.61 -8.46
N GLY A 283 2.09 12.01 -9.61
CA GLY A 283 2.63 10.66 -9.69
C GLY A 283 4.03 10.51 -9.11
N HIS A 284 4.85 11.58 -9.11
CA HIS A 284 6.15 11.51 -8.47
C HIS A 284 6.09 11.63 -6.94
N PRO A 285 5.33 12.58 -6.34
CA PRO A 285 5.04 12.50 -4.91
C PRO A 285 4.46 11.15 -4.46
N GLU A 286 3.62 10.51 -5.27
CA GLU A 286 3.04 9.19 -4.95
C GLU A 286 4.10 8.12 -4.67
N VAL A 287 5.20 8.07 -5.44
CA VAL A 287 6.24 7.06 -5.18
C VAL A 287 6.93 7.29 -3.84
N TYR A 288 6.98 8.53 -3.35
CA TYR A 288 7.46 8.83 -2.00
C TYR A 288 6.44 8.53 -0.91
N ILE A 289 5.14 8.69 -1.19
CA ILE A 289 4.06 8.27 -0.30
C ILE A 289 4.18 6.77 0.02
N LEU A 290 4.58 5.97 -0.96
CA LEU A 290 4.81 4.53 -0.76
C LEU A 290 6.11 4.22 0.00
N VAL A 291 7.21 4.90 -0.30
CA VAL A 291 8.54 4.55 0.23
C VAL A 291 8.82 5.12 1.62
N LEU A 292 8.26 6.28 1.97
CA LEU A 292 8.55 6.93 3.25
C LEU A 292 8.11 6.08 4.45
N PRO A 293 6.89 5.52 4.51
CA PRO A 293 6.47 4.72 5.66
C PRO A 293 7.36 3.49 5.85
N VAL A 294 7.72 2.79 4.78
CA VAL A 294 8.62 1.63 4.87
C VAL A 294 10.03 2.00 5.31
N PHE A 295 10.55 3.20 4.99
CA PHE A 295 11.77 3.70 5.62
C PHE A 295 11.62 3.87 7.14
N GLY A 296 10.43 4.24 7.60
CA GLY A 296 10.07 4.19 9.01
C GLY A 296 10.13 2.76 9.56
N VAL A 297 9.50 1.80 8.89
CA VAL A 297 9.50 0.37 9.28
C VAL A 297 10.93 -0.16 9.42
N PHE A 298 11.78 0.07 8.42
CA PHE A 298 13.19 -0.35 8.46
C PHE A 298 13.96 0.30 9.62
N SER A 299 13.64 1.55 9.96
CA SER A 299 14.27 2.24 11.10
C SER A 299 13.97 1.54 12.43
N GLU A 300 12.71 1.19 12.67
CA GLU A 300 12.27 0.52 13.90
C GLU A 300 12.85 -0.91 14.00
N ILE A 301 12.83 -1.66 12.89
CA ILE A 301 13.39 -3.02 12.81
C ILE A 301 14.90 -2.99 13.05
N THR A 302 15.63 -2.08 12.39
CA THR A 302 17.09 -1.96 12.52
C THR A 302 17.47 -1.67 13.98
N SER A 303 16.75 -0.77 14.65
CA SER A 303 17.02 -0.45 16.06
C SER A 303 16.66 -1.61 17.01
N THR A 304 15.55 -2.31 16.75
CA THR A 304 15.08 -3.43 17.58
C THR A 304 16.00 -4.65 17.51
N PHE A 305 16.38 -5.08 16.30
CA PHE A 305 17.18 -6.29 16.10
C PHE A 305 18.69 -6.05 16.15
N SER A 306 19.16 -4.80 16.13
CA SER A 306 20.55 -4.46 16.47
C SER A 306 20.76 -4.17 17.95
N LYS A 307 19.68 -4.15 18.75
CA LYS A 307 19.69 -3.85 20.21
C LYS A 307 20.37 -2.53 20.55
N LYS A 308 20.23 -1.52 19.69
CA LYS A 308 20.87 -0.21 19.82
C LYS A 308 19.87 0.90 19.48
N ARG A 309 19.99 2.06 20.13
CA ARG A 309 19.27 3.26 19.71
C ARG A 309 19.62 3.61 18.26
N LEU A 310 18.65 4.14 17.54
CA LEU A 310 18.83 4.53 16.15
C LEU A 310 19.89 5.64 16.02
N PHE A 311 20.89 5.40 15.16
CA PHE A 311 21.94 6.37 14.88
C PHE A 311 21.40 7.52 14.04
N GLY A 312 21.78 8.76 14.38
CA GLY A 312 21.41 9.94 13.58
C GLY A 312 19.91 10.23 13.51
N TYR A 313 19.14 10.01 14.58
CA TYR A 313 17.69 10.28 14.61
C TYR A 313 17.29 11.64 14.04
N THR A 314 17.96 12.72 14.48
CA THR A 314 17.67 14.08 13.99
C THR A 314 17.93 14.20 12.50
N SER A 315 19.05 13.66 12.02
CA SER A 315 19.38 13.59 10.59
C SER A 315 18.35 12.80 9.79
N LEU A 316 17.83 11.69 10.33
CA LEU A 316 16.77 10.88 9.71
C LEU A 316 15.45 11.65 9.59
N VAL A 317 15.07 12.40 10.62
CA VAL A 317 13.85 13.23 10.61
C VAL A 317 14.01 14.35 9.58
N TRP A 318 15.11 15.11 9.62
CA TRP A 318 15.36 16.18 8.65
C TRP A 318 15.48 15.68 7.22
N ALA A 319 16.10 14.52 6.99
CA ALA A 319 16.13 13.89 5.67
C ALA A 319 14.72 13.56 5.17
N THR A 320 13.84 13.08 6.04
CA THR A 320 12.42 12.78 5.69
C THR A 320 11.66 14.06 5.32
N ILE A 321 11.86 15.15 6.08
CA ILE A 321 11.27 16.46 5.80
C ILE A 321 11.81 17.01 4.47
N ALA A 322 13.11 16.90 4.22
CA ALA A 322 13.73 17.34 2.95
C ALA A 322 13.14 16.59 1.75
N ILE A 323 12.98 15.26 1.84
CA ILE A 323 12.31 14.46 0.79
C ILE A 323 10.88 14.97 0.57
N THR A 324 10.15 15.24 1.66
CA THR A 324 8.76 15.74 1.59
C THR A 324 8.67 17.01 0.77
N VAL A 325 9.52 18.00 1.05
CA VAL A 325 9.52 19.28 0.32
C VAL A 325 10.01 19.11 -1.12
N LEU A 326 11.13 18.40 -1.32
CA LEU A 326 11.74 18.27 -2.64
C LEU A 326 10.92 17.42 -3.61
N SER A 327 10.07 16.51 -3.11
CA SER A 327 9.19 15.68 -3.94
C SER A 327 8.28 16.47 -4.89
N PHE A 328 8.03 17.75 -4.56
CA PHE A 328 7.19 18.65 -5.35
C PHE A 328 7.95 19.49 -6.38
N ILE A 329 9.25 19.28 -6.62
CA ILE A 329 10.03 20.09 -7.58
C ILE A 329 10.87 19.25 -8.55
N VAL A 330 10.40 18.04 -8.85
CA VAL A 330 11.15 17.04 -9.63
C VAL A 330 10.31 16.32 -10.68
N TRP A 331 8.99 16.49 -10.71
CA TRP A 331 8.08 15.68 -11.52
C TRP A 331 8.33 15.72 -13.04
N LEU A 332 8.95 16.78 -13.56
CA LEU A 332 9.24 16.91 -14.99
C LEU A 332 10.22 15.84 -15.51
N HIS A 333 11.01 15.21 -14.63
CA HIS A 333 11.93 14.16 -15.07
C HIS A 333 11.23 12.94 -15.70
N HIS A 334 9.90 12.79 -15.51
CA HIS A 334 9.14 11.71 -16.16
C HIS A 334 8.88 11.95 -17.64
N PHE A 335 9.21 13.14 -18.16
CA PHE A 335 8.93 13.53 -19.54
C PHE A 335 9.99 14.48 -20.11
N PHE A 336 11.28 14.26 -19.77
CA PHE A 336 12.40 15.02 -20.36
C PHE A 336 12.41 14.98 -21.90
N THR A 337 11.87 13.92 -22.48
CA THR A 337 11.75 13.68 -23.92
C THR A 337 10.58 14.40 -24.60
N MET A 338 9.77 15.16 -23.86
CA MET A 338 8.59 15.88 -24.39
C MET A 338 8.92 17.28 -24.93
N GLY A 339 10.20 17.56 -25.21
CA GLY A 339 10.62 18.78 -25.93
C GLY A 339 10.72 20.05 -25.09
N SER A 340 10.80 19.94 -23.75
CA SER A 340 11.12 21.08 -22.89
C SER A 340 12.52 21.65 -23.19
N GLY A 341 12.71 22.95 -22.99
CA GLY A 341 14.00 23.60 -23.23
C GLY A 341 15.13 23.10 -22.30
N ALA A 342 16.38 23.23 -22.74
CA ALA A 342 17.55 22.70 -22.03
C ALA A 342 17.66 23.19 -20.57
N ASN A 343 17.32 24.46 -20.31
CA ASN A 343 17.35 25.02 -18.95
C ASN A 343 16.34 24.35 -18.01
N VAL A 344 15.15 24.01 -18.52
CA VAL A 344 14.11 23.32 -17.74
C VAL A 344 14.55 21.89 -17.43
N ASN A 345 15.04 21.17 -18.43
CA ASN A 345 15.58 19.82 -18.23
C ASN A 345 16.76 19.81 -17.25
N ALA A 346 17.68 20.78 -17.36
CA ALA A 346 18.81 20.89 -16.45
C ALA A 346 18.37 21.18 -15.00
N PHE A 347 17.42 22.11 -14.80
CA PHE A 347 16.89 22.41 -13.47
C PHE A 347 16.28 21.17 -12.81
N PHE A 348 15.35 20.51 -13.51
CA PHE A 348 14.67 19.32 -12.97
C PHE A 348 15.59 18.11 -12.83
N GLY A 349 16.60 17.96 -13.69
CA GLY A 349 17.65 16.95 -13.51
C GLY A 349 18.46 17.20 -12.23
N ILE A 350 18.88 18.44 -11.99
CA ILE A 350 19.65 18.81 -10.78
C ILE A 350 18.81 18.62 -9.52
N THR A 351 17.55 19.12 -9.48
CA THR A 351 16.69 18.96 -8.30
C THR A 351 16.43 17.49 -7.99
N THR A 352 16.29 16.64 -9.02
CA THR A 352 16.12 15.19 -8.85
C THR A 352 17.37 14.55 -8.25
N MET A 353 18.57 14.91 -8.71
CA MET A 353 19.82 14.41 -8.14
C MET A 353 20.02 14.85 -6.69
N ILE A 354 19.57 16.05 -6.30
CA ILE A 354 19.65 16.55 -4.92
C ILE A 354 18.86 15.65 -3.95
N ILE A 355 17.73 15.06 -4.37
CA ILE A 355 16.93 14.16 -3.51
C ILE A 355 17.69 12.88 -3.12
N ALA A 356 18.71 12.48 -3.89
CA ALA A 356 19.53 11.32 -3.54
C ALA A 356 20.27 11.51 -2.20
N ILE A 357 20.62 12.75 -1.83
CA ILE A 357 21.39 13.05 -0.62
C ILE A 357 20.61 12.67 0.66
N PRO A 358 19.38 13.18 0.90
CA PRO A 358 18.56 12.74 2.04
C PRO A 358 18.43 11.22 2.14
N THR A 359 18.19 10.55 1.03
CA THR A 359 18.01 9.09 0.97
C THR A 359 19.32 8.36 1.34
N GLY A 360 20.45 8.81 0.81
CA GLY A 360 21.77 8.29 1.16
C GLY A 360 22.06 8.42 2.65
N VAL A 361 21.79 9.58 3.25
CA VAL A 361 21.95 9.80 4.70
C VAL A 361 21.14 8.78 5.50
N LYS A 362 19.92 8.42 5.06
CA LYS A 362 19.12 7.40 5.74
C LYS A 362 19.77 6.02 5.70
N ILE A 363 20.27 5.60 4.53
CA ILE A 363 20.95 4.30 4.36
C ILE A 363 22.17 4.20 5.27
N PHE A 364 23.02 5.23 5.30
CA PHE A 364 24.20 5.24 6.17
C PHE A 364 23.83 5.23 7.66
N ASN A 365 22.78 5.95 8.07
CA ASN A 365 22.32 5.91 9.46
C ASN A 365 21.83 4.51 9.87
N TRP A 366 21.15 3.77 9.00
CA TRP A 366 20.78 2.38 9.28
C TRP A 366 22.03 1.48 9.42
N LEU A 367 23.00 1.61 8.51
CA LEU A 367 24.28 0.88 8.61
C LEU A 367 25.03 1.19 9.91
N PHE A 368 25.10 2.46 10.34
CA PHE A 368 25.73 2.84 11.60
C PHE A 368 24.92 2.47 12.85
N THR A 369 23.61 2.22 12.70
CA THR A 369 22.79 1.62 13.75
C THR A 369 23.13 0.14 13.92
N MET A 370 23.36 -0.58 12.82
CA MET A 370 23.82 -1.97 12.85
C MET A 370 25.27 -2.09 13.37
N TYR A 371 26.11 -1.11 13.05
CA TYR A 371 27.51 -1.06 13.50
C TYR A 371 27.60 -1.04 15.03
N GLN A 372 28.43 -1.94 15.59
CA GLN A 372 28.58 -2.19 17.03
C GLN A 372 27.27 -2.57 17.75
N GLY A 373 26.23 -2.97 17.02
CA GLY A 373 25.05 -3.61 17.57
C GLY A 373 25.22 -5.12 17.75
N ARG A 374 24.21 -5.78 18.31
CA ARG A 374 24.09 -7.25 18.33
C ARG A 374 22.97 -7.67 17.40
N ILE A 375 23.32 -7.91 16.14
CA ILE A 375 22.35 -8.20 15.08
C ILE A 375 21.74 -9.59 15.28
N GLN A 376 20.42 -9.63 15.47
CA GLN A 376 19.64 -10.85 15.46
C GLN A 376 19.09 -11.08 14.05
N PHE A 377 19.49 -12.18 13.41
CA PHE A 377 19.05 -12.55 12.05
C PHE A 377 17.63 -13.15 12.06
N HIS A 378 16.65 -12.31 12.38
CA HIS A 378 15.23 -12.60 12.19
C HIS A 378 14.80 -12.30 10.75
N SER A 379 13.71 -12.91 10.26
CA SER A 379 13.12 -12.64 8.94
C SER A 379 12.98 -11.14 8.65
N SER A 380 12.44 -10.33 9.57
CA SER A 380 12.34 -8.87 9.39
C SER A 380 13.70 -8.18 9.18
N MET A 381 14.77 -8.66 9.84
CA MET A 381 16.12 -8.13 9.65
C MET A 381 16.72 -8.56 8.31
N LEU A 382 16.43 -9.77 7.84
CA LEU A 382 16.84 -10.23 6.49
C LEU A 382 16.21 -9.36 5.40
N TRP A 383 14.90 -9.09 5.48
CA TRP A 383 14.22 -8.16 4.58
C TRP A 383 14.86 -6.77 4.60
N THR A 384 15.27 -6.28 5.78
CA THR A 384 15.94 -4.98 5.95
C THR A 384 17.32 -4.94 5.28
N ILE A 385 18.12 -6.00 5.42
CA ILE A 385 19.43 -6.10 4.77
C ILE A 385 19.26 -6.23 3.24
N GLY A 386 18.31 -7.06 2.81
CA GLY A 386 17.96 -7.19 1.39
C GLY A 386 17.51 -5.87 0.78
N PHE A 387 16.70 -5.09 1.51
CA PHE A 387 16.32 -3.74 1.15
C PHE A 387 17.54 -2.84 0.94
N ILE A 388 18.46 -2.75 1.91
CA ILE A 388 19.64 -1.88 1.81
C ILE A 388 20.43 -2.19 0.53
N ILE A 389 20.64 -3.47 0.22
CA ILE A 389 21.40 -3.90 -0.96
C ILE A 389 20.64 -3.56 -2.25
N THR A 390 19.39 -4.05 -2.37
CA THR A 390 18.59 -3.89 -3.59
C THR A 390 18.30 -2.42 -3.85
N PHE A 391 17.80 -1.69 -2.87
CA PHE A 391 17.45 -0.29 -2.99
C PHE A 391 18.64 0.62 -3.30
N SER A 392 19.86 0.27 -2.87
CA SER A 392 21.07 1.02 -3.27
C SER A 392 21.33 0.91 -4.77
N ILE A 393 21.15 -0.29 -5.36
CA ILE A 393 21.28 -0.51 -6.81
C ILE A 393 20.16 0.21 -7.57
N GLY A 394 18.92 0.11 -7.08
CA GLY A 394 17.78 0.85 -7.62
C GLY A 394 18.00 2.36 -7.57
N GLY A 395 18.42 2.90 -6.44
CA GLY A 395 18.70 4.34 -6.28
C GLY A 395 19.80 4.84 -7.20
N MET A 396 20.89 4.09 -7.35
CA MET A 396 21.99 4.43 -8.27
C MET A 396 21.52 4.53 -9.72
N THR A 397 20.70 3.58 -10.19
CA THR A 397 20.16 3.62 -11.55
C THR A 397 19.15 4.75 -11.75
N GLY A 398 18.42 5.14 -10.70
CA GLY A 398 17.52 6.30 -10.72
C GLY A 398 18.27 7.62 -10.85
N VAL A 399 19.40 7.76 -10.16
CA VAL A 399 20.28 8.94 -10.31
C VAL A 399 20.83 9.04 -11.73
N LEU A 400 21.14 7.91 -12.38
CA LEU A 400 21.53 7.91 -13.79
C LEU A 400 20.39 8.40 -14.70
N LEU A 401 19.16 7.94 -14.49
CA LEU A 401 17.97 8.39 -15.23
C LEU A 401 17.61 9.86 -14.95
N ALA A 402 18.03 10.42 -13.82
CA ALA A 402 17.85 11.84 -13.53
C ALA A 402 18.72 12.75 -14.41
N VAL A 403 19.70 12.22 -15.13
CA VAL A 403 20.53 12.96 -16.09
C VAL A 403 19.80 13.00 -17.44
N PRO A 404 19.30 14.16 -17.92
CA PRO A 404 18.46 14.21 -19.12
C PRO A 404 19.13 13.62 -20.37
N GLY A 405 20.44 13.83 -20.53
CA GLY A 405 21.19 13.27 -21.66
C GLY A 405 21.25 11.74 -21.67
N ALA A 406 21.22 11.09 -20.50
CA ALA A 406 21.10 9.64 -20.39
C ALA A 406 19.64 9.19 -20.54
N ASP A 407 18.69 9.95 -19.97
CA ASP A 407 17.26 9.65 -20.13
C ASP A 407 16.85 9.66 -21.60
N PHE A 408 17.38 10.54 -22.45
CA PHE A 408 17.05 10.55 -23.88
C PHE A 408 17.22 9.20 -24.60
N VAL A 409 18.13 8.34 -24.14
CA VAL A 409 18.34 6.99 -24.71
C VAL A 409 17.75 5.87 -23.85
N LEU A 410 17.51 6.10 -22.56
CA LEU A 410 16.97 5.10 -21.62
C LEU A 410 15.46 5.26 -21.38
N HIS A 411 14.88 6.39 -21.77
CA HIS A 411 13.48 6.72 -21.57
C HIS A 411 12.58 5.65 -22.20
N ASN A 412 11.63 5.14 -21.42
CA ASN A 412 10.71 4.07 -21.82
C ASN A 412 11.36 2.73 -22.25
N SER A 413 12.69 2.57 -22.15
CA SER A 413 13.32 1.26 -22.34
C SER A 413 13.04 0.34 -21.16
N LEU A 414 13.42 -0.94 -21.28
CA LEU A 414 13.35 -1.86 -20.14
C LEU A 414 14.24 -1.44 -18.96
N PHE A 415 15.21 -0.53 -19.16
CA PHE A 415 16.02 0.03 -18.08
C PHE A 415 15.16 0.80 -17.08
N LEU A 416 14.18 1.58 -17.55
CA LEU A 416 13.22 2.29 -16.70
C LEU A 416 12.38 1.31 -15.86
N ILE A 417 11.90 0.24 -16.49
CA ILE A 417 11.12 -0.81 -15.82
C ILE A 417 11.98 -1.48 -14.74
N ALA A 418 13.21 -1.86 -15.08
CA ALA A 418 14.14 -2.49 -14.15
C ALA A 418 14.43 -1.59 -12.95
N HIS A 419 14.73 -0.31 -13.19
CA HIS A 419 14.95 0.69 -12.14
C HIS A 419 13.75 0.79 -11.19
N PHE A 420 12.56 1.04 -11.75
CA PHE A 420 11.37 1.27 -10.94
C PHE A 420 10.96 0.03 -10.14
N HIS A 421 11.03 -1.17 -10.74
CA HIS A 421 10.75 -2.42 -10.02
C HIS A 421 11.78 -2.67 -8.92
N ASN A 422 13.04 -2.26 -9.13
CA ASN A 422 14.08 -2.39 -8.11
C ASN A 422 13.76 -1.57 -6.85
N VAL A 423 13.37 -0.30 -7.02
CA VAL A 423 13.02 0.56 -5.88
C VAL A 423 11.68 0.22 -5.24
N ILE A 424 10.67 -0.22 -6.02
CA ILE A 424 9.35 -0.59 -5.47
C ILE A 424 9.39 -1.97 -4.80
N ILE A 425 9.96 -2.99 -5.44
CA ILE A 425 10.01 -4.33 -4.82
C ILE A 425 11.01 -4.31 -3.65
N GLY A 426 12.23 -3.83 -3.90
CA GLY A 426 13.29 -3.79 -2.89
C GLY A 426 13.02 -2.82 -1.75
N GLY A 427 12.36 -1.69 -2.02
CA GLY A 427 11.98 -0.70 -1.01
C GLY A 427 10.64 -1.01 -0.35
N VAL A 428 9.56 -0.96 -1.15
CA VAL A 428 8.18 -0.99 -0.65
C VAL A 428 7.73 -2.40 -0.28
N VAL A 429 7.79 -3.35 -1.21
CA VAL A 429 7.26 -4.72 -0.98
C VAL A 429 8.06 -5.42 0.13
N PHE A 430 9.39 -5.33 0.11
CA PHE A 430 10.25 -5.88 1.17
C PHE A 430 9.94 -5.23 2.53
N GLY A 431 9.73 -3.91 2.57
CA GLY A 431 9.37 -3.20 3.79
C GLY A 431 7.99 -3.59 4.32
N CYS A 432 7.03 -3.84 3.43
CA CYS A 432 5.70 -4.34 3.78
C CYS A 432 5.78 -5.74 4.40
N PHE A 433 6.54 -6.67 3.83
CA PHE A 433 6.75 -7.99 4.41
C PHE A 433 7.56 -7.95 5.71
N ALA A 434 8.55 -7.06 5.81
CA ALA A 434 9.31 -6.84 7.03
C ALA A 434 8.40 -6.37 8.17
N GLY A 435 7.54 -5.38 7.89
CA GLY A 435 6.55 -4.82 8.82
C GLY A 435 5.48 -5.83 9.21
N MET A 436 4.96 -6.60 8.25
CA MET A 436 4.03 -7.69 8.52
C MET A 436 4.64 -8.70 9.49
N SER A 437 5.83 -9.23 9.20
CA SER A 437 6.52 -10.18 10.10
C SER A 437 6.81 -9.60 11.48
N TYR A 438 7.14 -8.30 11.53
CA TYR A 438 7.51 -7.62 12.77
C TYR A 438 6.30 -7.38 13.69
N TRP A 439 5.19 -6.86 13.15
CA TRP A 439 4.00 -6.52 13.93
C TRP A 439 2.89 -7.59 13.92
N TRP A 440 3.09 -8.74 13.26
CA TRP A 440 2.14 -9.86 13.30
C TRP A 440 1.73 -10.29 14.73
N PRO A 441 2.67 -10.45 15.70
CA PRO A 441 2.27 -10.82 17.06
C PRO A 441 1.42 -9.75 17.73
N LYS A 442 1.65 -8.48 17.42
CA LYS A 442 0.85 -7.37 17.94
C LYS A 442 -0.57 -7.40 17.40
N ALA A 443 -0.76 -7.80 16.14
CA ALA A 443 -2.08 -7.92 15.52
C ALA A 443 -2.87 -9.16 15.98
N PHE A 444 -2.20 -10.31 16.13
CA PHE A 444 -2.87 -11.61 16.28
C PHE A 444 -2.52 -12.39 17.56
N GLY A 445 -1.53 -11.95 18.35
CA GLY A 445 -1.13 -12.58 19.61
C GLY A 445 -0.19 -13.79 19.51
N TYR A 446 0.37 -14.06 18.32
CA TYR A 446 1.33 -15.16 18.10
C TYR A 446 2.36 -14.80 17.04
N LYS A 447 3.51 -15.48 17.03
CA LYS A 447 4.60 -15.23 16.07
C LYS A 447 4.38 -16.01 14.77
N MET A 448 4.83 -15.44 13.64
CA MET A 448 4.87 -16.16 12.37
C MET A 448 5.93 -17.25 12.38
N ASN A 449 5.75 -18.30 11.59
CA ASN A 449 6.75 -19.35 11.41
C ASN A 449 8.00 -18.79 10.71
N GLU A 450 9.14 -18.91 11.38
CA GLU A 450 10.38 -18.30 10.91
C GLU A 450 11.00 -19.03 9.72
N SER A 451 10.94 -20.36 9.70
CA SER A 451 11.56 -21.16 8.63
C SER A 451 10.95 -20.85 7.26
N TRP A 452 9.63 -20.71 7.18
CA TRP A 452 8.96 -20.31 5.95
C TRP A 452 9.19 -18.83 5.60
N GLY A 453 9.32 -17.94 6.59
CA GLY A 453 9.68 -16.54 6.37
C GLY A 453 11.06 -16.37 5.73
N ILE A 454 12.05 -17.12 6.22
CA ILE A 454 13.42 -17.13 5.65
C ILE A 454 13.41 -17.70 4.22
N ARG A 455 12.65 -18.77 3.96
CA ARG A 455 12.49 -19.33 2.60
C ARG A 455 11.88 -18.31 1.65
N ALA A 456 10.79 -17.66 2.07
CA ALA A 456 10.15 -16.61 1.29
C ALA A 456 11.14 -15.50 0.94
N PHE A 457 11.89 -15.00 1.92
CA PHE A 457 12.93 -13.99 1.70
C PHE A 457 13.94 -14.40 0.61
N TRP A 458 14.52 -15.60 0.71
CA TRP A 458 15.52 -16.05 -0.25
C TRP A 458 14.97 -16.22 -1.67
N PHE A 459 13.77 -16.79 -1.80
CA PHE A 459 13.12 -16.90 -3.11
C PHE A 459 12.81 -15.54 -3.71
N TRP A 460 12.34 -14.59 -2.89
CA TRP A 460 12.06 -13.23 -3.33
C TRP A 460 13.31 -12.48 -3.78
N ILE A 461 14.37 -12.45 -2.96
CA ILE A 461 15.57 -11.66 -3.29
C ILE A 461 16.31 -12.24 -4.50
N ILE A 462 16.50 -13.57 -4.56
CA ILE A 462 17.17 -14.21 -5.68
C ILE A 462 16.29 -14.12 -6.93
N GLY A 463 14.99 -14.43 -6.81
CA GLY A 463 14.04 -14.32 -7.91
C GLY A 463 13.98 -12.89 -8.46
N PHE A 464 13.98 -11.87 -7.60
CA PHE A 464 14.03 -10.47 -8.01
C PHE A 464 15.28 -10.15 -8.85
N PHE A 465 16.48 -10.50 -8.37
CA PHE A 465 17.72 -10.21 -9.11
C PHE A 465 17.74 -10.94 -10.47
N VAL A 466 17.37 -12.22 -10.47
CA VAL A 466 17.32 -13.04 -11.70
C VAL A 466 16.24 -12.53 -12.66
N THR A 467 15.13 -11.99 -12.16
CA THR A 467 14.07 -11.41 -13.00
C THR A 467 14.51 -10.09 -13.63
N PHE A 468 14.97 -9.13 -12.83
CA PHE A 468 15.05 -7.72 -13.25
C PHE A 468 16.45 -7.26 -13.67
N MET A 469 17.53 -7.92 -13.25
CA MET A 469 18.88 -7.56 -13.74
C MET A 469 19.04 -7.75 -15.26
N PRO A 470 18.49 -8.81 -15.89
CA PRO A 470 18.49 -8.94 -17.35
C PRO A 470 17.79 -7.78 -18.07
N LEU A 471 16.80 -7.14 -17.44
CA LEU A 471 16.04 -6.05 -18.05
C LEU A 471 16.87 -4.76 -18.14
N TYR A 472 17.83 -4.54 -17.24
CA TYR A 472 18.80 -3.44 -17.41
C TYR A 472 19.63 -3.65 -18.69
N ALA A 473 20.12 -4.87 -18.91
CA ALA A 473 20.90 -5.19 -20.11
C ALA A 473 20.05 -5.07 -21.39
N MET A 474 18.84 -5.65 -21.41
CA MET A 474 17.93 -5.53 -22.55
C MET A 474 17.53 -4.07 -22.83
N GLY A 475 17.37 -3.25 -21.78
CA GLY A 475 17.11 -1.81 -21.91
C GLY A 475 18.26 -1.07 -22.59
N PHE A 476 19.52 -1.40 -22.25
CA PHE A 476 20.70 -0.86 -22.94
C PHE A 476 20.82 -1.32 -24.39
N MET A 477 20.37 -2.54 -24.69
CA MET A 477 20.35 -3.09 -26.05
C MET A 477 19.21 -2.52 -26.92
N GLY A 478 18.34 -1.68 -26.36
CA GLY A 478 17.27 -0.99 -27.10
C GLY A 478 15.88 -1.60 -26.98
N MET A 479 15.68 -2.63 -26.14
CA MET A 479 14.34 -3.18 -25.94
C MET A 479 13.46 -2.17 -25.19
N THR A 480 12.33 -1.81 -25.78
CA THR A 480 11.35 -0.88 -25.21
C THR A 480 10.25 -1.57 -24.40
N ARG A 481 9.58 -0.80 -23.54
CA ARG A 481 8.43 -1.27 -22.75
C ARG A 481 7.24 -1.64 -23.62
N ARG A 482 6.35 -2.49 -23.08
CA ARG A 482 5.00 -2.79 -23.61
C ARG A 482 4.96 -3.45 -24.99
N VAL A 483 6.05 -4.08 -25.43
CA VAL A 483 6.06 -4.89 -26.65
C VAL A 483 5.60 -6.32 -26.32
N SER A 484 4.66 -6.85 -27.10
CA SER A 484 4.03 -8.17 -26.89
C SER A 484 4.17 -9.14 -28.06
N GLN A 485 4.47 -8.64 -29.26
CA GLN A 485 4.50 -9.42 -30.51
C GLN A 485 5.79 -9.17 -31.27
N ASN A 486 6.19 -10.13 -32.12
CA ASN A 486 7.32 -10.03 -33.04
C ASN A 486 8.60 -9.48 -32.37
N ILE A 487 8.91 -10.00 -31.18
CA ILE A 487 10.05 -9.55 -30.40
C ILE A 487 11.33 -10.08 -31.04
N ASP A 488 12.35 -9.23 -31.11
CA ASP A 488 13.65 -9.61 -31.67
C ASP A 488 14.23 -10.84 -30.92
N PRO A 489 14.55 -11.95 -31.62
CA PRO A 489 15.13 -13.14 -31.01
C PRO A 489 16.43 -12.90 -30.24
N MET A 490 17.15 -11.79 -30.49
CA MET A 490 18.35 -11.45 -29.71
C MET A 490 18.08 -11.30 -28.21
N PHE A 491 16.85 -10.92 -27.83
CA PHE A 491 16.47 -10.72 -26.42
C PHE A 491 16.08 -12.03 -25.73
N GLN A 492 15.82 -13.10 -26.49
CA GLN A 492 15.27 -14.35 -26.00
C GLN A 492 16.10 -14.99 -24.86
N PRO A 493 17.45 -15.04 -24.91
CA PRO A 493 18.23 -15.62 -23.81
C PRO A 493 18.02 -14.88 -22.48
N LEU A 494 17.97 -13.55 -22.51
CA LEU A 494 17.74 -12.73 -21.32
C LEU A 494 16.29 -12.82 -20.82
N MET A 495 15.33 -13.04 -21.73
CA MET A 495 13.94 -13.29 -21.35
C MET A 495 13.74 -14.64 -20.67
N ILE A 496 14.45 -15.70 -21.07
CA ILE A 496 14.41 -16.99 -20.37
C ILE A 496 14.88 -16.80 -18.92
N VAL A 497 15.99 -16.09 -18.73
CA VAL A 497 16.52 -15.80 -17.39
C VAL A 497 15.49 -15.02 -16.58
N ALA A 498 14.87 -14.00 -17.18
CA ALA A 498 13.84 -13.21 -16.52
C ALA A 498 12.61 -14.05 -16.11
N GLU A 499 12.16 -14.98 -16.96
CA GLU A 499 11.05 -15.90 -16.67
C GLU A 499 11.40 -16.85 -15.51
N ILE A 500 12.61 -17.43 -15.50
CA ILE A 500 13.08 -18.28 -14.39
C ILE A 500 13.05 -17.49 -13.07
N GLY A 501 13.52 -16.24 -13.10
CA GLY A 501 13.43 -15.35 -11.95
C GLY A 501 11.99 -15.14 -11.49
N ALA A 502 11.06 -14.93 -12.42
CA ALA A 502 9.66 -14.73 -12.10
C ALA A 502 9.05 -15.97 -11.43
N LEU A 503 9.38 -17.18 -11.90
CA LEU A 503 8.97 -18.43 -11.25
C LEU A 503 9.56 -18.59 -9.84
N LEU A 504 10.78 -18.11 -9.57
CA LEU A 504 11.32 -18.08 -8.21
C LEU A 504 10.53 -17.12 -7.30
N ILE A 505 10.09 -15.97 -7.81
CA ILE A 505 9.21 -15.06 -7.06
C ILE A 505 7.87 -15.75 -6.77
N ALA A 506 7.34 -16.54 -7.70
CA ALA A 506 6.12 -17.33 -7.49
C ALA A 506 6.28 -18.30 -6.29
N CYS A 507 7.41 -19.00 -6.22
CA CYS A 507 7.77 -19.83 -5.06
C CYS A 507 7.88 -19.00 -3.77
N GLY A 508 8.38 -17.76 -3.85
CA GLY A 508 8.42 -16.83 -2.72
C GLY A 508 7.03 -16.44 -2.21
N ILE A 509 6.11 -16.10 -3.11
CA ILE A 509 4.70 -15.82 -2.77
C ILE A 509 4.03 -17.06 -2.14
N LEU A 510 4.24 -18.24 -2.73
CA LEU A 510 3.73 -19.49 -2.17
C LEU A 510 4.27 -19.74 -0.76
N CYS A 511 5.56 -19.46 -0.51
CA CYS A 511 6.15 -19.55 0.82
C CYS A 511 5.48 -18.60 1.83
N ILE A 512 5.09 -17.39 1.42
CA ILE A 512 4.36 -16.44 2.30
C ILE A 512 2.97 -16.99 2.64
N ILE A 513 2.23 -17.51 1.65
CA ILE A 513 0.91 -18.11 1.88
C ILE A 513 1.02 -19.30 2.84
N LEU A 514 2.01 -20.18 2.62
CA LEU A 514 2.29 -21.31 3.50
C LEU A 514 2.72 -20.85 4.89
N GLN A 515 3.53 -19.79 5.00
CA GLN A 515 3.92 -19.19 6.27
C GLN A 515 2.70 -18.75 7.07
N ILE A 516 1.77 -18.03 6.44
CA ILE A 516 0.52 -17.60 7.09
C ILE A 516 -0.29 -18.83 7.54
N TYR A 517 -0.49 -19.80 6.64
CA TYR A 517 -1.25 -21.01 6.94
C TYR A 517 -0.72 -21.79 8.16
N VAL A 518 0.57 -22.13 8.17
CA VAL A 518 1.15 -22.90 9.29
C VAL A 518 1.17 -22.08 10.59
N SER A 519 1.33 -20.76 10.50
CA SER A 519 1.30 -19.88 11.68
C SER A 519 -0.10 -19.82 12.29
N VAL A 520 -1.15 -19.75 11.46
CA VAL A 520 -2.55 -19.78 11.92
C VAL A 520 -2.91 -21.15 12.52
N ARG A 521 -2.49 -22.24 11.86
CA ARG A 521 -2.72 -23.62 12.34
C ARG A 521 -2.09 -23.85 13.71
N ASP A 522 -0.85 -23.42 13.90
CA ASP A 522 -0.04 -23.68 15.10
C ASP A 522 -0.06 -22.50 16.10
N ARG A 523 -1.01 -21.56 15.96
CA ARG A 523 -1.09 -20.30 16.73
C ARG A 523 -1.03 -20.48 18.25
N HIS A 524 -1.53 -21.60 18.76
CA HIS A 524 -1.58 -21.89 20.20
C HIS A 524 -0.19 -22.20 20.79
N LEU A 525 0.77 -22.63 19.96
CA LEU A 525 2.12 -22.98 20.38
C LEU A 525 3.08 -21.79 20.41
N ASN A 526 2.81 -20.77 19.59
CA ASN A 526 3.74 -19.66 19.34
C ASN A 526 3.20 -18.31 19.86
N ARG A 527 2.42 -18.35 20.94
CA ARG A 527 1.78 -17.15 21.51
C ARG A 527 2.82 -16.18 22.07
N ASP A 528 2.54 -14.89 21.91
CA ASP A 528 3.20 -13.83 22.65
C ASP A 528 2.38 -13.54 23.91
N LEU A 529 2.94 -13.87 25.08
CA LEU A 529 2.26 -13.74 26.38
C LEU A 529 2.63 -12.44 27.11
N THR A 530 3.66 -11.72 26.66
CA THR A 530 4.14 -10.52 27.35
C THR A 530 3.60 -9.25 26.71
N GLY A 531 3.42 -9.26 25.39
CA GLY A 531 3.18 -8.05 24.61
C GLY A 531 4.45 -7.52 23.92
N ASP A 532 5.62 -8.03 24.31
CA ASP A 532 6.95 -7.67 23.80
C ASP A 532 7.73 -8.93 23.37
N PRO A 533 7.45 -9.47 22.17
CA PRO A 533 8.02 -10.73 21.70
C PRO A 533 9.47 -10.60 21.23
N TRP A 534 9.94 -9.36 21.03
CA TRP A 534 11.20 -9.03 20.37
C TRP A 534 12.17 -8.28 21.27
N GLY A 535 11.75 -7.80 22.44
CA GLY A 535 12.48 -6.78 23.16
C GLY A 535 12.47 -5.47 22.35
N GLY A 536 11.28 -4.95 22.06
CA GLY A 536 11.02 -3.70 21.34
C GLY A 536 11.33 -2.46 22.18
N ARG A 537 11.40 -1.30 21.52
CA ARG A 537 11.80 -0.01 22.13
C ARG A 537 10.66 0.98 22.34
N THR A 538 9.60 0.85 21.55
CA THR A 538 8.51 1.82 21.41
C THR A 538 7.22 1.34 22.09
N LEU A 539 6.25 2.25 22.24
CA LEU A 539 5.05 2.06 23.10
C LEU A 539 4.11 0.95 22.66
N GLU A 540 4.08 0.57 21.38
CA GLU A 540 3.21 -0.52 20.94
C GLU A 540 3.53 -1.84 21.65
N TRP A 541 4.78 -2.03 22.07
CA TRP A 541 5.25 -3.22 22.78
C TRP A 541 4.95 -3.20 24.28
N ALA A 542 4.47 -2.07 24.83
CA ALA A 542 4.02 -1.99 26.22
C ALA A 542 2.60 -2.55 26.42
N THR A 543 1.82 -2.65 25.35
CA THR A 543 0.46 -3.22 25.36
C THR A 543 0.48 -4.74 25.26
N SER A 544 -0.64 -5.39 25.59
CA SER A 544 -0.82 -6.83 25.36
C SER A 544 -0.74 -7.21 23.86
N SER A 545 -0.69 -8.51 23.58
CA SER A 545 -0.67 -9.06 22.22
C SER A 545 -1.78 -10.10 22.07
N PRO A 546 -2.90 -9.80 21.39
CA PRO A 546 -3.26 -8.50 20.80
C PRO A 546 -3.67 -7.45 21.85
N PRO A 547 -3.54 -6.13 21.55
CA PRO A 547 -3.96 -5.05 22.43
C PRO A 547 -5.47 -5.06 22.69
N PRO A 548 -5.93 -4.53 23.84
CA PRO A 548 -7.35 -4.28 24.05
C PRO A 548 -7.88 -3.24 23.05
N PHE A 549 -9.20 -3.20 22.87
CA PHE A 549 -9.84 -2.33 21.89
C PHE A 549 -9.57 -0.82 22.15
N TYR A 550 -9.29 -0.44 23.41
CA TYR A 550 -8.92 0.92 23.82
C TYR A 550 -7.41 1.22 23.81
N ASN A 551 -6.57 0.28 23.39
CA ASN A 551 -5.10 0.33 23.42
C ASN A 551 -4.47 0.43 24.82
N PHE A 552 -4.61 1.60 25.47
CA PHE A 552 -4.05 1.91 26.78
C PHE A 552 -5.17 2.28 27.75
N ALA A 553 -5.26 1.56 28.88
CA ALA A 553 -6.23 1.86 29.93
C ALA A 553 -5.97 3.25 30.52
N VAL A 554 -4.70 3.53 30.85
CA VAL A 554 -4.20 4.85 31.28
C VAL A 554 -3.22 5.35 30.22
N VAL A 555 -3.42 6.57 29.74
CA VAL A 555 -2.54 7.17 28.73
C VAL A 555 -1.14 7.34 29.32
N PRO A 556 -0.07 6.85 28.67
CA PRO A 556 1.28 6.92 29.23
C PRO A 556 1.82 8.35 29.24
N GLU A 557 2.60 8.71 30.25
CA GLU A 557 3.35 9.98 30.27
C GLU A 557 4.76 9.77 29.70
N ILE A 558 5.14 10.58 28.72
CA ILE A 558 6.35 10.34 27.92
C ILE A 558 7.46 11.34 28.27
N HIS A 559 8.53 10.82 28.85
CA HIS A 559 9.70 11.64 29.23
C HIS A 559 10.81 11.58 28.19
N GLU A 560 11.07 10.40 27.61
CA GLU A 560 12.21 10.12 26.73
C GLU A 560 11.76 9.67 25.33
N ARG A 561 12.72 9.58 24.39
CA ARG A 561 12.44 9.17 22.99
C ARG A 561 12.05 7.70 22.86
N ASP A 562 12.87 6.79 23.36
CA ASP A 562 12.58 5.35 23.37
C ASP A 562 11.79 5.00 24.64
N ALA A 563 10.54 5.46 24.71
CA ALA A 563 9.76 5.49 25.96
C ALA A 563 9.69 4.13 26.67
N PHE A 564 9.33 3.06 25.95
CA PHE A 564 9.18 1.73 26.56
C PHE A 564 10.53 1.10 26.94
N TRP A 565 11.60 1.39 26.19
CA TRP A 565 12.93 0.92 26.55
C TRP A 565 13.40 1.52 27.88
N GLU A 566 13.22 2.82 28.07
CA GLU A 566 13.59 3.50 29.31
C GLU A 566 12.72 3.05 30.50
N MET A 567 11.43 2.80 30.27
CA MET A 567 10.55 2.23 31.30
C MET A 567 11.05 0.85 31.75
N LYS A 568 11.56 0.02 30.84
CA LYS A 568 12.18 -1.28 31.17
C LYS A 568 13.48 -1.11 31.96
N ASP A 569 14.35 -0.19 31.54
CA ASP A 569 15.63 0.04 32.21
C ASP A 569 15.45 0.61 33.63
N LYS A 570 14.39 1.40 33.87
CA LYS A 570 14.02 1.90 35.21
C LYS A 570 13.26 0.88 36.08
N GLY A 571 12.82 -0.23 35.51
CA GLY A 571 11.97 -1.22 36.20
C GLY A 571 10.51 -0.77 36.39
N GLU A 572 10.04 0.19 35.59
CA GLU A 572 8.70 0.80 35.71
C GLU A 572 7.74 0.35 34.59
N ALA A 573 8.18 -0.55 33.70
CA ALA A 573 7.45 -0.88 32.47
C ALA A 573 6.10 -1.58 32.66
N TYR A 574 5.93 -2.30 33.77
CA TYR A 574 4.73 -3.09 34.06
C TYR A 574 4.15 -2.69 35.42
N LYS A 575 3.96 -1.39 35.64
CA LYS A 575 3.36 -0.87 36.86
C LYS A 575 1.85 -0.78 36.70
N GLN A 576 1.13 -1.50 37.55
CA GLN A 576 -0.33 -1.44 37.57
C GLN A 576 -0.80 -0.10 38.16
N PRO A 577 -1.67 0.65 37.47
CA PRO A 577 -2.28 1.86 38.02
C PRO A 577 -3.08 1.58 39.30
N ALA A 578 -3.07 2.53 40.24
CA ALA A 578 -3.81 2.38 41.50
C ALA A 578 -5.33 2.46 41.33
N HIS A 579 -5.81 3.18 40.30
CA HIS A 579 -7.22 3.29 39.95
C HIS A 579 -7.35 3.37 38.42
N TYR A 580 -8.47 2.87 37.90
CA TYR A 580 -8.86 3.01 36.51
C TYR A 580 -10.08 3.92 36.40
N GLU A 581 -10.22 4.55 35.24
CA GLU A 581 -11.32 5.44 34.90
C GLU A 581 -12.16 4.85 33.76
N GLU A 582 -13.39 5.32 33.61
CA GLU A 582 -14.20 4.98 32.45
C GLU A 582 -13.56 5.53 31.17
N ILE A 583 -13.66 4.75 30.09
CA ILE A 583 -13.05 5.12 28.81
C ILE A 583 -14.14 5.42 27.80
N HIS A 584 -14.18 6.66 27.31
CA HIS A 584 -15.01 7.05 26.18
C HIS A 584 -14.46 6.46 24.87
N MET A 585 -15.31 5.76 24.12
CA MET A 585 -14.95 5.10 22.86
C MET A 585 -16.03 5.30 21.78
N PRO A 586 -15.65 5.36 20.50
CA PRO A 586 -16.60 5.46 19.39
C PRO A 586 -17.31 4.12 19.14
N LYS A 587 -18.59 4.19 18.73
CA LYS A 587 -19.36 3.01 18.32
C LYS A 587 -19.04 2.59 16.88
N ASN A 588 -19.26 1.30 16.61
CA ASN A 588 -19.25 0.77 15.26
C ASN A 588 -20.36 1.38 14.41
N SER A 589 -20.12 1.50 13.10
CA SER A 589 -21.07 2.14 12.17
C SER A 589 -21.16 1.39 10.85
N ALA A 590 -22.39 1.15 10.40
CA ALA A 590 -22.68 0.57 9.09
C ALA A 590 -22.79 1.63 7.98
N ALA A 591 -22.79 2.92 8.29
CA ALA A 591 -22.96 3.96 7.27
C ALA A 591 -21.81 3.95 6.24
N GLY A 592 -20.59 3.61 6.65
CA GLY A 592 -19.44 3.54 5.74
C GLY A 592 -19.59 2.48 4.65
N ILE A 593 -20.05 1.28 5.02
CA ILE A 593 -20.29 0.21 4.04
C ILE A 593 -21.45 0.55 3.10
N PHE A 594 -22.52 1.19 3.59
CA PHE A 594 -23.65 1.61 2.74
C PHE A 594 -23.25 2.71 1.76
N ILE A 595 -22.49 3.71 2.19
CA ILE A 595 -21.92 4.72 1.30
C ILE A 595 -21.01 4.05 0.26
N GLY A 596 -20.17 3.10 0.68
CA GLY A 596 -19.36 2.28 -0.23
C GLY A 596 -20.21 1.54 -1.27
N ALA A 597 -21.27 0.84 -0.85
CA ALA A 597 -22.15 0.09 -1.74
C ALA A 597 -22.85 1.00 -2.77
N PHE A 598 -23.41 2.13 -2.33
CA PHE A 598 -24.00 3.13 -3.25
C PHE A 598 -22.95 3.74 -4.18
N SER A 599 -21.71 3.92 -3.72
CA SER A 599 -20.59 4.36 -4.55
C SER A 599 -20.19 3.34 -5.61
N THR A 600 -20.21 2.04 -5.29
CA THR A 600 -20.02 0.96 -6.27
C THR A 600 -21.10 1.01 -7.34
N ILE A 601 -22.37 1.15 -6.94
CA ILE A 601 -23.51 1.24 -7.86
C ILE A 601 -23.37 2.46 -8.75
N PHE A 602 -23.03 3.63 -8.17
CA PHE A 602 -22.78 4.86 -8.91
C PHE A 602 -21.65 4.70 -9.94
N GLY A 603 -20.48 4.22 -9.50
CA GLY A 603 -19.33 4.03 -10.38
C GLY A 603 -19.64 3.08 -11.54
N PHE A 604 -20.20 1.90 -11.24
CA PHE A 604 -20.61 0.94 -12.27
C PHE A 604 -21.65 1.53 -13.25
N ALA A 605 -22.64 2.25 -12.73
CA ALA A 605 -23.65 2.90 -13.56
C ALA A 605 -23.08 3.99 -14.46
N MET A 606 -22.12 4.80 -13.98
CA MET A 606 -21.44 5.81 -14.79
C MET A 606 -20.66 5.17 -15.93
N ILE A 607 -19.87 4.13 -15.64
CA ILE A 607 -19.08 3.39 -16.64
C ILE A 607 -19.95 2.85 -17.78
N TRP A 608 -21.12 2.30 -17.43
CA TRP A 608 -22.03 1.68 -18.39
C TRP A 608 -23.12 2.62 -18.92
N HIS A 609 -23.07 3.91 -18.61
CA HIS A 609 -24.05 4.92 -19.02
C HIS A 609 -25.50 4.60 -18.59
N ILE A 610 -25.66 4.04 -17.38
CA ILE A 610 -26.95 3.72 -16.75
C ILE A 610 -27.41 4.92 -15.90
N TRP A 611 -27.83 6.00 -16.55
CA TRP A 611 -28.00 7.31 -15.88
C TRP A 611 -28.96 7.33 -14.69
N TRP A 612 -30.10 6.64 -14.80
CA TRP A 612 -31.07 6.58 -13.68
C TRP A 612 -30.46 5.90 -12.45
N LEU A 613 -29.64 4.86 -12.65
CA LEU A 613 -28.98 4.14 -11.57
C LEU A 613 -27.82 4.95 -11.00
N ALA A 614 -27.11 5.71 -11.84
CA ALA A 614 -26.08 6.64 -11.38
C ALA A 614 -26.70 7.73 -10.47
N ILE A 615 -27.84 8.31 -10.86
CA ILE A 615 -28.57 9.28 -10.03
C ILE A 615 -29.00 8.65 -8.71
N LEU A 616 -29.56 7.43 -8.73
CA LEU A 616 -29.95 6.72 -7.50
C LEU A 616 -28.76 6.37 -6.61
N GLY A 617 -27.64 5.94 -7.19
CA GLY A 617 -26.41 5.66 -6.46
C GLY A 617 -25.89 6.92 -5.77
N PHE A 618 -25.79 8.03 -6.50
CA PHE A 618 -25.36 9.31 -5.93
C PHE A 618 -26.33 9.84 -4.86
N ALA A 619 -27.63 9.76 -5.11
CA ALA A 619 -28.64 10.12 -4.12
C ALA A 619 -28.53 9.24 -2.86
N GLY A 620 -28.30 7.93 -3.00
CA GLY A 620 -28.09 7.01 -1.89
C GLY A 620 -26.88 7.38 -1.02
N ILE A 621 -25.77 7.81 -1.63
CA ILE A 621 -24.60 8.33 -0.91
C ILE A 621 -24.99 9.56 -0.07
N VAL A 622 -25.62 10.56 -0.70
CA VAL A 622 -25.99 11.83 -0.06
C VAL A 622 -27.02 11.62 1.04
N ILE A 623 -28.06 10.82 0.79
CA ILE A 623 -29.12 10.52 1.77
C ILE A 623 -28.53 9.77 2.96
N THR A 624 -27.65 8.78 2.74
CA THR A 624 -27.02 8.03 3.83
C THR A 624 -26.12 8.93 4.67
N TRP A 625 -25.37 9.84 4.02
CA TRP A 625 -24.53 10.79 4.72
C TRP A 625 -25.35 11.78 5.57
N ILE A 626 -26.43 12.34 4.99
CA ILE A 626 -27.37 13.20 5.73
C ILE A 626 -27.97 12.42 6.89
N ALA A 627 -28.51 11.21 6.68
CA ALA A 627 -29.10 10.40 7.74
C ALA A 627 -28.11 10.13 8.90
N LYS A 628 -26.85 9.81 8.59
CA LYS A 628 -25.82 9.59 9.62
C LYS A 628 -25.49 10.85 10.42
N SER A 629 -25.69 12.04 9.86
CA SER A 629 -25.45 13.31 10.56
C SER A 629 -26.51 13.64 11.63
N PHE A 630 -27.68 12.98 11.58
CA PHE A 630 -28.73 13.11 12.60
C PHE A 630 -28.63 12.06 13.72
N ASP A 631 -27.73 11.09 13.58
CA ASP A 631 -27.51 10.06 14.57
C ASP A 631 -26.59 10.57 15.69
N GLU A 632 -27.17 10.77 16.88
CA GLU A 632 -26.49 11.24 18.09
C GLU A 632 -25.90 10.09 18.93
N ASP A 633 -26.29 8.83 18.68
CA ASP A 633 -25.83 7.68 19.46
C ASP A 633 -24.50 7.10 18.91
N VAL A 634 -23.45 7.94 18.93
CA VAL A 634 -22.19 7.69 18.22
C VAL A 634 -21.07 7.12 19.07
N ASP A 635 -21.21 7.13 20.38
CA ASP A 635 -20.16 6.77 21.32
C ASP A 635 -20.72 6.02 22.55
N TYR A 636 -19.82 5.47 23.35
CA TYR A 636 -20.15 4.75 24.58
C TYR A 636 -19.02 4.88 25.60
N TYR A 637 -19.35 4.56 26.85
CA TYR A 637 -18.38 4.47 27.93
C TYR A 637 -18.10 3.01 28.28
N VAL A 638 -16.82 2.68 28.39
CA VAL A 638 -16.33 1.39 28.87
C VAL A 638 -16.29 1.45 30.40
N PRO A 639 -17.05 0.60 31.12
CA PRO A 639 -17.04 0.61 32.58
C PRO A 639 -15.70 0.16 33.15
N VAL A 640 -15.30 0.74 34.29
CA VAL A 640 -14.07 0.40 35.04
C VAL A 640 -13.91 -1.10 35.27
N ALA A 641 -14.99 -1.80 35.64
CA ALA A 641 -14.95 -3.25 35.86
C ALA A 641 -14.50 -4.06 34.62
N THR A 642 -14.80 -3.56 33.41
CA THR A 642 -14.34 -4.20 32.16
C THR A 642 -12.85 -3.95 31.95
N VAL A 643 -12.40 -2.72 32.21
CA VAL A 643 -10.98 -2.33 32.12
C VAL A 643 -10.16 -3.15 33.10
N GLU A 644 -10.53 -3.16 34.39
CA GLU A 644 -9.86 -3.95 35.44
C GLU A 644 -9.75 -5.43 35.08
N LYS A 645 -10.82 -6.03 34.56
CA LYS A 645 -10.80 -7.43 34.15
C LYS A 645 -9.75 -7.70 33.07
N LEU A 646 -9.67 -6.87 32.05
CA LEU A 646 -8.73 -7.04 30.93
C LEU A 646 -7.29 -6.77 31.36
N GLU A 647 -7.05 -5.71 32.12
CA GLU A 647 -5.71 -5.37 32.61
C GLU A 647 -5.20 -6.41 33.61
N ASN A 648 -6.04 -6.88 34.55
CA ASN A 648 -5.66 -7.95 35.48
C ASN A 648 -5.29 -9.23 34.74
N GLN A 649 -6.02 -9.59 33.68
CA GLN A 649 -5.68 -10.74 32.84
C GLN A 649 -4.29 -10.57 32.20
N HIS A 650 -3.97 -9.38 31.67
CA HIS A 650 -2.66 -9.11 31.07
C HIS A 650 -1.53 -9.15 32.12
N PHE A 651 -1.71 -8.51 33.28
CA PHE A 651 -0.72 -8.55 34.36
C PHE A 651 -0.50 -9.96 34.92
N GLU A 652 -1.53 -10.81 34.96
CA GLU A 652 -1.39 -12.23 35.27
C GLU A 652 -0.54 -12.96 34.23
N GLU A 653 -0.74 -12.70 32.93
CA GLU A 653 0.06 -13.30 31.85
C GLU A 653 1.53 -12.84 31.92
N ILE A 654 1.78 -11.55 32.18
CA ILE A 654 3.13 -11.00 32.41
C ILE A 654 3.81 -11.68 33.61
N THR A 655 3.09 -11.83 34.72
CA THR A 655 3.60 -12.48 35.94
C THR A 655 3.96 -13.94 35.65
N LYS A 656 3.09 -14.66 34.93
CA LYS A 656 3.35 -16.06 34.50
C LYS A 656 4.55 -16.17 33.56
N ALA A 657 4.80 -15.15 32.75
CA ALA A 657 5.96 -15.09 31.86
C ALA A 657 7.29 -14.77 32.57
N GLY A 658 7.27 -14.50 33.88
CA GLY A 658 8.47 -14.29 34.70
C GLY A 658 9.00 -12.85 34.69
N LEU A 659 8.22 -11.90 34.17
CA LEU A 659 8.49 -10.46 34.32
C LEU A 659 7.91 -10.00 35.66
N LYS A 660 8.74 -9.44 36.55
CA LYS A 660 8.28 -8.99 37.88
C LYS A 660 7.44 -7.73 37.75
N ASN A 661 6.22 -7.75 38.28
CA ASN A 661 5.46 -6.53 38.59
C ASN A 661 6.22 -5.77 39.69
N VAL A 662 6.52 -4.50 39.44
CA VAL A 662 6.99 -3.60 40.49
C VAL A 662 5.76 -2.90 41.03
N ASN A 663 5.25 -3.42 42.16
CA ASN A 663 4.15 -2.81 42.91
C ASN A 663 4.56 -1.44 43.46
#